data_AF-A0A3M1AZK1-F1
#
_entry.id   AF-A0A3M1AZK1-F1
#
_cell.length_a   1.000
_cell.length_b   1.000
_cell.length_c   1.000
_cell.angle_alpha   90.00
_cell.angle_beta   90.00
_cell.angle_gamma   90.00
#
_symmetry.space_group_name_H-M   'P 1'
#
loop_
_entity.id
_entity.type
_entity.pdbx_description
1 polymer ?
#
loop_
_entity_poly.entity_id
_entity_poly.type
_entity_poly.pdbx_seq_one_letter_code
_entity_poly.pdbx_strand_id
1 'polypeptide(L)'
;GNRSYGIYNRAQSSGTCKPVIFNATIAANYNYAVYNYGSGGTCQPTITNCIIWGNSGGLYNYYSTPTVTYSLVQGGYSGTGNLNADPKFVDLPLYTSAPNNGGDYHLRLSSPAINTGTATGAPSTDYDGDARPFNSSFDMGIDEAEFTCPSGSILYVDIDATGAGNGSSWSDAYTDLQTAIDLASVCSGVTQVWVAEGTYKPTSGTNRYVSFELVNGVAVYGGFSGTETTLSQRDWTANTTILSGNIGTSAATDNSYHVFYNTSNDATAVLDGFTISDGYANGGSNNNFGGGMYNDKASPTIKNCTFASNTAYYGGALYNVGTSSSNASPDLISCAFKGNLAFYYGGALYNQNYCSPTISNSLFSGNKANNNRGGAIYVNSGSPTITNCTFAANYGYYGGAIYNNNATTNVKNSIFWGNYLYQVYRGGGTLTVNYSILQNSSGISGNVGNLNANPLFVSLPSYTSAPTTAGDFHIQFPSPALNTGTSSGAPATDYDGDTRPYGPGVDMGFDELEYPCPSNNVLYVDTDATGNDDGSSWTDAYTDLQDALLQARYCSNITQIWVAEGTYKPTNTSDRNISFEMVKGVAIYGGFAGTETALSQRNWVTHPTILSGDIGSANYIHDNTYQLIYNNSGDIDATAVLDGFTVSDGYNYNIYNYANGSSTTASPTISNCKFSGSYYQGMYNYGYNSGEASPTIINCAFTGNRSYGIYNQAQSSGTCKPVILNATIAANYSYGIYNYRSGGTCQPTITNCIIWGNSSAIYNYYSTPTVTYSLVQGGYSGTGNLNADPKFVDLQLYTSAPNNGGDYHLRLSSPAINTGTATGAPSTDYDGNARPFDTSFDMGFDEAEFTCPSGSILYVDIDATGAGNGSSWTDAYTDLQTAIDLASVCSG
;
A
#
# COMPACT_ATOMS: atom_id res chain seq x y z
N GLY A 1 31.70 40.57 21.67
CA GLY A 1 30.94 41.49 20.80
C GLY A 1 30.94 42.91 21.32
N ASN A 2 31.07 43.91 20.44
CA ASN A 2 31.03 45.35 20.75
C ASN A 2 29.91 46.06 19.97
N ARG A 3 29.35 47.15 20.52
CA ARG A 3 28.32 47.98 19.84
C ARG A 3 28.83 48.75 18.61
N SER A 4 30.15 48.76 18.38
CA SER A 4 30.73 49.37 17.19
C SER A 4 31.75 48.43 16.57
N TYR A 5 33.04 48.78 16.61
CA TYR A 5 34.10 47.99 15.99
C TYR A 5 34.73 47.05 17.02
N GLY A 6 35.17 45.87 16.57
CA GLY A 6 36.03 45.01 17.41
C GLY A 6 37.39 45.68 17.64
N ILE A 7 38.06 46.03 16.54
CA ILE A 7 39.33 46.77 16.53
C ILE A 7 39.22 47.95 15.55
N TYR A 8 39.63 49.14 16.00
CA TYR A 8 39.69 50.35 15.17
C TYR A 8 41.11 50.90 15.11
N ASN A 9 41.74 50.74 13.96
CA ASN A 9 43.11 51.16 13.68
C ASN A 9 43.10 52.44 12.85
N ARG A 10 43.78 53.50 13.32
CA ARG A 10 43.78 54.80 12.65
C ARG A 10 45.18 55.41 12.58
N ALA A 11 45.58 55.82 11.39
CA ALA A 11 46.69 56.73 11.14
C ALA A 11 46.16 58.08 10.62
N GLN A 12 46.68 59.20 11.14
CA GLN A 12 46.38 60.56 10.67
C GLN A 12 47.68 61.35 10.47
N SER A 13 47.65 62.38 9.61
CA SER A 13 48.67 63.44 9.52
C SER A 13 50.12 62.94 9.50
N SER A 14 50.46 62.08 8.54
CA SER A 14 51.75 61.38 8.33
C SER A 14 52.13 60.29 9.34
N GLY A 15 51.25 59.96 10.29
CA GLY A 15 51.46 58.89 11.25
C GLY A 15 51.48 57.47 10.65
N THR A 16 52.06 56.53 11.38
CA THR A 16 52.07 55.10 11.04
C THR A 16 51.27 54.29 12.06
N CYS A 17 50.49 53.33 11.59
CA CYS A 17 49.71 52.39 12.39
C CYS A 17 50.04 50.97 11.95
N LYS A 18 50.69 50.17 12.80
CA LYS A 18 51.17 48.81 12.48
C LYS A 18 50.86 47.83 13.62
N PRO A 19 49.58 47.64 13.98
CA PRO A 19 49.24 46.70 15.04
C PRO A 19 49.48 45.27 14.55
N VAL A 20 49.86 44.40 15.47
CA VAL A 20 50.05 42.97 15.22
C VAL A 20 49.01 42.24 16.05
N ILE A 21 48.24 41.37 15.40
CA ILE A 21 47.14 40.62 15.99
C ILE A 21 47.42 39.14 15.73
N PHE A 22 47.64 38.38 16.80
CA PHE A 22 47.89 36.95 16.75
C PHE A 22 46.87 36.20 17.60
N ASN A 23 46.44 35.02 17.14
CA ASN A 23 45.61 34.08 17.92
C ASN A 23 44.42 34.76 18.60
N ALA A 24 43.72 35.60 17.83
CA ALA A 24 42.58 36.37 18.32
C ALA A 24 41.29 35.95 17.61
N THR A 25 40.20 35.89 18.38
CA THR A 25 38.84 35.71 17.87
C THR A 25 38.11 37.06 17.96
N ILE A 26 37.75 37.61 16.80
CA ILE A 26 37.05 38.88 16.68
C ILE A 26 35.67 38.60 16.12
N ALA A 27 34.70 38.41 17.02
CA ALA A 27 33.37 37.94 16.68
C ALA A 27 32.22 38.75 17.29
N ALA A 28 31.05 38.65 16.67
CA ALA A 28 29.80 39.23 17.12
C ALA A 28 29.85 40.76 17.37
N ASN A 29 30.55 41.52 16.53
CA ASN A 29 30.58 42.99 16.58
C ASN A 29 29.53 43.61 15.65
N TYR A 30 28.84 44.65 16.13
CA TYR A 30 27.70 45.26 15.42
C TYR A 30 28.09 46.02 14.15
N ASN A 31 29.32 46.52 14.04
CA ASN A 31 29.87 47.10 12.80
C ASN A 31 30.96 46.17 12.23
N TYR A 32 32.20 46.65 12.11
CA TYR A 32 33.30 45.86 11.55
C TYR A 32 34.08 45.14 12.64
N ALA A 33 34.53 43.92 12.35
CA ALA A 33 35.48 43.19 13.17
C ALA A 33 36.78 43.99 13.33
N VAL A 34 37.37 44.40 12.20
CA VAL A 34 38.59 45.21 12.14
C VAL A 34 38.39 46.33 11.13
N TYR A 35 38.48 47.57 11.59
CA TYR A 35 38.40 48.76 10.75
C TYR A 35 39.75 49.46 10.69
N ASN A 36 40.38 49.48 9.52
CA ASN A 36 41.69 50.08 9.28
C ASN A 36 41.54 51.37 8.47
N TYR A 37 42.04 52.49 9.00
CA TYR A 37 41.91 53.82 8.40
C TYR A 37 43.26 54.53 8.29
N GLY A 38 43.71 54.79 7.06
CA GLY A 38 45.01 55.40 6.75
C GLY A 38 44.94 56.74 6.02
N SER A 39 43.84 57.51 6.11
CA SER A 39 43.77 58.79 5.36
C SER A 39 44.80 59.81 5.88
N GLY A 40 45.77 60.14 5.03
CA GLY A 40 46.88 61.06 5.34
C GLY A 40 48.07 60.43 6.08
N GLY A 41 48.11 59.10 6.28
CA GLY A 41 49.21 58.35 6.89
C GLY A 41 49.31 56.92 6.34
N THR A 42 49.95 55.99 7.05
CA THR A 42 50.10 54.59 6.61
C THR A 42 49.59 53.61 7.68
N CYS A 43 48.57 52.82 7.37
CA CYS A 43 48.02 51.78 8.26
C CYS A 43 48.22 50.37 7.66
N GLN A 44 49.01 49.52 8.34
CA GLN A 44 49.46 48.21 7.86
C GLN A 44 49.42 47.18 9.00
N PRO A 45 48.23 46.71 9.42
CA PRO A 45 48.15 45.70 10.46
C PRO A 45 48.62 44.32 9.96
N THR A 46 49.18 43.52 10.84
CA THR A 46 49.50 42.10 10.59
C THR A 46 48.53 41.24 11.40
N ILE A 47 47.88 40.29 10.74
CA ILE A 47 46.85 39.42 11.33
C ILE A 47 47.23 37.97 11.00
N THR A 48 47.52 37.17 12.02
CA THR A 48 47.90 35.75 11.83
C THR A 48 47.22 34.86 12.87
N ASN A 49 46.81 33.63 12.49
CA ASN A 49 46.07 32.71 13.37
C ASN A 49 44.81 33.31 13.95
N CYS A 50 44.11 34.21 13.25
CA CYS A 50 42.94 34.87 13.82
C CYS A 50 41.64 34.31 13.22
N ILE A 51 40.57 34.33 14.02
CA ILE A 51 39.20 34.09 13.55
C ILE A 51 38.44 35.41 13.52
N ILE A 52 37.92 35.78 12.35
CA ILE A 52 37.12 36.99 12.12
C ILE A 52 35.77 36.57 11.54
N TRP A 53 34.80 36.33 12.41
CA TRP A 53 33.52 35.71 12.05
C TRP A 53 32.33 36.21 12.88
N GLY A 54 31.11 36.19 12.31
CA GLY A 54 29.89 36.55 13.02
C GLY A 54 29.68 38.05 13.25
N ASN A 55 30.42 38.91 12.55
CA ASN A 55 30.31 40.37 12.65
C ASN A 55 29.38 40.92 11.55
N SER A 56 28.79 42.10 11.72
CA SER A 56 28.00 42.69 10.63
C SER A 56 28.87 43.08 9.42
N GLY A 57 30.14 43.40 9.68
CA GLY A 57 31.21 43.54 8.70
C GLY A 57 32.51 42.87 9.19
N GLY A 58 33.27 42.27 8.29
CA GLY A 58 34.56 41.63 8.61
C GLY A 58 35.71 42.64 8.71
N LEU A 59 36.70 42.48 7.83
CA LEU A 59 37.84 43.38 7.66
C LEU A 59 37.50 44.52 6.69
N TYR A 60 37.58 45.77 7.16
CA TYR A 60 37.42 46.95 6.32
C TYR A 60 38.70 47.78 6.27
N ASN A 61 39.13 48.13 5.06
CA ASN A 61 40.39 48.78 4.78
C ASN A 61 40.19 50.07 3.98
N TYR A 62 40.50 51.22 4.57
CA TYR A 62 40.41 52.53 3.93
C TYR A 62 41.78 53.20 3.89
N TYR A 63 42.41 53.24 2.71
CA TYR A 63 43.82 53.64 2.54
C TYR A 63 44.78 52.85 3.46
N SER A 64 44.52 51.55 3.64
CA SER A 64 45.33 50.64 4.47
C SER A 64 45.68 49.36 3.71
N THR A 65 46.80 48.74 4.08
CA THR A 65 47.29 47.50 3.45
C THR A 65 47.62 46.45 4.52
N PRO A 66 46.61 45.72 5.04
CA PRO A 66 46.83 44.68 6.03
C PRO A 66 47.51 43.46 5.40
N THR A 67 48.28 42.73 6.20
CA THR A 67 48.77 41.39 5.84
C THR A 67 48.03 40.37 6.69
N VAL A 68 47.29 39.46 6.04
CA VAL A 68 46.49 38.44 6.72
C VAL A 68 46.95 37.06 6.25
N THR A 69 47.35 36.20 7.18
CA THR A 69 47.84 34.84 6.91
C THR A 69 47.30 33.86 7.94
N TYR A 70 47.14 32.58 7.58
CA TYR A 70 46.65 31.52 8.48
C TYR A 70 45.46 31.98 9.33
N SER A 71 44.49 32.67 8.73
CA SER A 71 43.36 33.25 9.45
C SER A 71 42.04 32.87 8.78
N LEU A 72 41.03 32.60 9.60
CA LEU A 72 39.68 32.30 9.15
C LEU A 72 38.90 33.61 9.09
N VAL A 73 38.53 34.03 7.87
CA VAL A 73 37.89 35.33 7.63
C VAL A 73 36.58 35.15 6.89
N GLN A 74 35.49 35.59 7.50
CA GLN A 74 34.15 35.57 6.89
C GLN A 74 34.12 36.40 5.60
N GLY A 75 33.67 35.77 4.52
CA GLY A 75 33.66 36.37 3.17
C GLY A 75 34.99 36.21 2.42
N GLY A 76 35.99 35.59 3.06
CA GLY A 76 37.31 35.32 2.49
C GLY A 76 38.26 36.50 2.53
N TYR A 77 39.56 36.19 2.55
CA TYR A 77 40.63 37.18 2.46
C TYR A 77 41.86 36.57 1.78
N SER A 78 42.46 37.26 0.82
CA SER A 78 43.64 36.76 0.12
C SER A 78 44.86 36.69 1.04
N GLY A 79 45.60 35.59 0.97
CA GLY A 79 46.80 35.38 1.79
C GLY A 79 47.08 33.90 1.99
N THR A 80 48.29 33.58 2.42
CA THR A 80 48.72 32.20 2.68
C THR A 80 47.97 31.62 3.86
N GLY A 81 47.39 30.43 3.70
CA GLY A 81 46.74 29.68 4.78
C GLY A 81 45.40 30.25 5.26
N ASN A 82 44.86 31.29 4.62
CA ASN A 82 43.57 31.84 5.01
C ASN A 82 42.41 30.94 4.57
N LEU A 83 41.40 30.81 5.44
CA LEU A 83 40.20 30.02 5.20
C LEU A 83 38.94 30.90 5.18
N ASN A 84 37.92 30.42 4.49
CA ASN A 84 36.57 31.00 4.47
C ASN A 84 35.53 29.89 4.65
N ALA A 85 35.45 29.39 5.86
CA ALA A 85 34.50 28.37 6.29
C ALA A 85 34.04 28.72 7.70
N ASP A 86 32.86 28.25 8.11
CA ASP A 86 32.34 28.50 9.45
C ASP A 86 33.33 27.97 10.52
N PRO A 87 33.76 28.79 11.51
CA PRO A 87 34.66 28.34 12.58
C PRO A 87 34.02 27.35 13.55
N LYS A 88 32.71 27.06 13.47
CA LYS A 88 32.02 26.08 14.33
C LYS A 88 32.25 26.34 15.82
N PHE A 89 31.96 27.56 16.27
CA PHE A 89 31.95 27.85 17.71
C PHE A 89 30.84 27.07 18.42
N VAL A 90 31.04 26.70 19.69
CA VAL A 90 30.04 26.02 20.53
C VAL A 90 28.75 26.85 20.61
N ASP A 91 28.86 28.15 20.88
CA ASP A 91 27.73 29.08 20.86
C ASP A 91 28.17 30.46 20.37
N LEU A 92 27.93 30.78 19.10
CA LEU A 92 28.16 32.12 18.54
C LEU A 92 26.90 33.01 18.66
N PRO A 93 26.91 34.06 19.51
CA PRO A 93 25.79 34.99 19.58
C PRO A 93 25.75 35.91 18.36
N LEU A 94 24.56 36.38 18.01
CA LEU A 94 24.40 37.38 16.95
C LEU A 94 25.12 38.70 17.28
N TYR A 95 25.62 39.39 16.26
CA TYR A 95 26.15 40.74 16.44
C TYR A 95 25.09 41.76 16.91
N THR A 96 23.80 41.49 16.70
CA THR A 96 22.69 42.37 17.12
C THR A 96 22.44 42.36 18.63
N SER A 97 22.93 41.35 19.37
CA SER A 97 22.84 41.34 20.83
C SER A 97 23.95 42.15 21.52
N ALA A 98 24.92 42.68 20.76
CA ALA A 98 26.08 43.38 21.30
C ALA A 98 25.70 44.57 22.22
N PRO A 99 26.32 44.69 23.42
CA PRO A 99 27.48 43.94 23.92
C PRO A 99 27.11 42.75 24.83
N ASN A 100 25.83 42.45 25.01
CA ASN A 100 25.34 41.48 26.00
C ASN A 100 25.42 40.04 25.45
N ASN A 101 26.60 39.65 24.99
CA ASN A 101 26.85 38.41 24.27
C ASN A 101 27.65 37.49 25.18
N GLY A 102 26.98 36.58 25.90
CA GLY A 102 27.61 35.59 26.78
C GLY A 102 27.84 34.23 26.12
N GLY A 103 28.13 34.22 24.81
CA GLY A 103 28.31 32.96 24.07
C GLY A 103 29.64 32.28 24.36
N ASP A 104 29.77 31.09 23.79
CA ASP A 104 30.90 30.20 23.92
C ASP A 104 31.70 30.16 22.61
N TYR A 105 32.92 30.70 22.65
CA TYR A 105 33.82 30.85 21.50
C TYR A 105 34.88 29.74 21.43
N HIS A 106 34.76 28.66 22.20
CA HIS A 106 35.54 27.44 21.97
C HIS A 106 35.15 26.83 20.62
N LEU A 107 36.11 26.19 19.97
CA LEU A 107 35.96 25.50 18.71
C LEU A 107 35.40 24.11 18.95
N ARG A 108 34.34 23.77 18.24
CA ARG A 108 33.91 22.38 18.10
C ARG A 108 35.00 21.60 17.36
N LEU A 109 35.19 20.32 17.70
CA LEU A 109 36.27 19.50 17.12
C LEU A 109 36.17 19.33 15.59
N SER A 110 34.98 19.53 15.00
CA SER A 110 34.77 19.56 13.55
C SER A 110 35.16 20.89 12.87
N SER A 111 35.70 21.86 13.62
CA SER A 111 36.05 23.18 13.11
C SER A 111 37.18 23.14 12.07
N PRO A 112 37.08 23.89 10.96
CA PRO A 112 38.18 24.07 10.02
C PRO A 112 39.34 24.91 10.60
N ALA A 113 39.15 25.55 11.76
CA ALA A 113 40.20 26.31 12.44
C ALA A 113 41.18 25.43 13.23
N ILE A 114 40.82 24.17 13.47
CA ILE A 114 41.66 23.21 14.21
C ILE A 114 42.77 22.67 13.30
N ASN A 115 44.00 22.62 13.82
CA ASN A 115 45.21 22.11 13.19
C ASN A 115 45.60 22.78 11.86
N THR A 116 45.12 23.99 11.58
CA THR A 116 45.35 24.70 10.30
C THR A 116 46.12 26.02 10.45
N GLY A 117 46.46 26.41 11.67
CA GLY A 117 47.26 27.58 12.01
C GLY A 117 48.77 27.39 11.80
N THR A 118 49.57 28.36 12.28
CA THR A 118 51.04 28.36 12.22
C THR A 118 51.67 28.66 13.57
N ALA A 119 52.91 28.23 13.79
CA ALA A 119 53.68 28.61 14.98
C ALA A 119 53.97 30.13 15.07
N THR A 120 53.85 30.86 13.94
CA THR A 120 54.18 32.29 13.89
C THR A 120 53.20 33.12 14.71
N GLY A 121 53.68 33.68 15.82
CA GLY A 121 52.89 34.55 16.68
C GLY A 121 51.99 33.81 17.69
N ALA A 122 51.99 32.47 17.68
CA ALA A 122 51.23 31.67 18.62
C ALA A 122 51.79 31.79 20.05
N PRO A 123 50.94 32.08 21.06
CA PRO A 123 51.33 32.03 22.47
C PRO A 123 51.62 30.58 22.91
N SER A 124 52.30 30.40 24.05
CA SER A 124 52.60 29.07 24.61
C SER A 124 51.40 28.36 25.22
N THR A 125 50.36 29.12 25.54
CA THR A 125 49.07 28.62 26.02
C THR A 125 47.93 29.37 25.35
N ASP A 126 46.76 28.77 25.29
CA ASP A 126 45.54 29.40 24.77
C ASP A 126 44.83 30.27 25.82
N TYR A 127 43.55 30.59 25.60
CA TYR A 127 42.75 31.45 26.48
C TYR A 127 42.45 30.81 27.85
N ASP A 128 42.29 29.49 27.88
CA ASP A 128 41.93 28.71 29.07
C ASP A 128 43.18 28.23 29.84
N GLY A 129 44.35 28.36 29.21
CA GLY A 129 45.65 28.09 29.80
C GLY A 129 46.26 26.78 29.34
N ASP A 130 45.64 26.12 28.37
CA ASP A 130 46.06 24.84 27.82
C ASP A 130 47.26 25.00 26.90
N ALA A 131 48.10 23.96 26.83
CA ALA A 131 49.36 24.03 26.11
C ALA A 131 49.12 24.21 24.60
N ARG A 132 49.80 25.18 23.99
CA ARG A 132 49.73 25.45 22.55
C ARG A 132 51.09 25.22 21.89
N PRO A 133 51.18 24.37 20.86
CA PRO A 133 50.09 23.55 20.32
C PRO A 133 49.77 22.33 21.22
N PHE A 134 48.52 21.87 21.22
CA PHE A 134 48.12 20.65 21.95
C PHE A 134 48.78 19.42 21.33
N ASN A 135 48.82 19.39 19.99
CA ASN A 135 49.50 18.38 19.20
C ASN A 135 50.64 19.01 18.37
N SER A 136 51.05 18.42 17.24
CA SER A 136 52.11 19.01 16.38
C SER A 136 51.67 20.23 15.54
N SER A 137 50.39 20.59 15.59
CA SER A 137 49.75 21.63 14.77
C SER A 137 49.05 22.67 15.66
N PHE A 138 48.89 23.88 15.15
CA PHE A 138 48.30 25.01 15.88
C PHE A 138 46.89 25.30 15.40
N ASP A 139 46.02 25.74 16.31
CA ASP A 139 44.68 26.19 15.96
C ASP A 139 44.64 27.69 15.67
N MET A 140 43.70 28.12 14.83
CA MET A 140 43.39 29.54 14.65
C MET A 140 42.45 30.03 15.73
N GLY A 141 42.61 31.28 16.16
CA GLY A 141 41.77 31.91 17.17
C GLY A 141 42.33 31.78 18.59
N ILE A 142 41.45 31.97 19.56
CA ILE A 142 41.79 32.02 20.99
C ILE A 142 41.95 30.62 21.63
N ASP A 143 41.35 29.61 21.02
CA ASP A 143 41.19 28.26 21.57
C ASP A 143 42.20 27.30 20.94
N GLU A 144 42.73 26.35 21.69
CA GLU A 144 43.52 25.22 21.21
C GLU A 144 42.81 23.93 21.61
N ALA A 145 42.09 23.33 20.67
CA ALA A 145 41.19 22.22 20.92
C ALA A 145 41.95 20.96 21.37
N GLU A 146 41.81 20.61 22.65
CA GLU A 146 42.32 19.37 23.22
C GLU A 146 41.34 18.20 23.01
N PHE A 147 41.86 17.08 22.52
CA PHE A 147 41.08 15.85 22.38
C PHE A 147 41.95 14.59 22.41
N THR A 148 41.36 13.48 22.86
CA THR A 148 42.00 12.16 22.80
C THR A 148 41.13 11.20 22.01
N CYS A 149 41.70 10.57 20.99
CA CYS A 149 40.97 9.58 20.21
C CYS A 149 40.88 8.24 20.96
N PRO A 150 39.69 7.63 21.03
CA PRO A 150 39.54 6.29 21.59
C PRO A 150 40.21 5.25 20.69
N SER A 151 40.53 4.08 21.25
CA SER A 151 41.09 2.96 20.48
C SER A 151 40.02 2.17 19.70
N GLY A 152 38.74 2.37 20.01
CA GLY A 152 37.62 1.69 19.36
C GLY A 152 37.02 2.49 18.20
N SER A 153 36.16 1.85 17.41
CA SER A 153 35.48 2.49 16.27
C SER A 153 34.11 3.07 16.58
N ILE A 154 33.67 2.96 17.84
CA ILE A 154 32.33 3.31 18.31
C ILE A 154 32.47 4.34 19.43
N LEU A 155 31.65 5.38 19.38
CA LEU A 155 31.39 6.29 20.49
C LEU A 155 29.96 6.09 20.99
N TYR A 156 29.77 6.11 22.30
CA TYR A 156 28.46 5.98 22.94
C TYR A 156 27.96 7.34 23.42
N VAL A 157 26.65 7.58 23.24
CA VAL A 157 25.93 8.78 23.66
C VAL A 157 24.70 8.34 24.46
N ASP A 158 24.59 8.85 25.68
CA ASP A 158 23.47 8.57 26.57
C ASP A 158 23.27 9.81 27.46
N ILE A 159 22.09 10.44 27.35
CA ILE A 159 21.73 11.65 28.09
C ILE A 159 21.72 11.42 29.61
N ASP A 160 21.54 10.17 30.05
CA ASP A 160 21.46 9.76 31.45
C ASP A 160 22.79 9.20 31.98
N ALA A 161 23.85 9.16 31.17
CA ALA A 161 25.16 8.68 31.60
C ALA A 161 25.77 9.54 32.71
N THR A 162 26.33 8.88 33.73
CA THR A 162 26.94 9.52 34.91
C THR A 162 28.43 9.22 35.09
N GLY A 163 29.03 8.48 34.17
CA GLY A 163 30.44 8.06 34.24
C GLY A 163 31.42 9.14 33.81
N ALA A 164 32.51 8.73 33.16
CA ALA A 164 33.61 9.63 32.81
C ALA A 164 33.32 10.61 31.67
N GLY A 165 32.22 10.43 30.91
CA GLY A 165 31.84 11.32 29.82
C GLY A 165 32.83 11.32 28.66
N ASN A 166 33.36 10.16 28.27
CA ASN A 166 34.39 10.00 27.25
C ASN A 166 33.95 9.14 26.05
N GLY A 167 32.69 8.69 26.02
CA GLY A 167 32.11 7.94 24.92
C GLY A 167 32.65 6.53 24.72
N SER A 168 33.43 5.97 25.65
CA SER A 168 34.08 4.66 25.48
C SER A 168 33.19 3.45 25.79
N SER A 169 32.10 3.66 26.54
CA SER A 169 31.10 2.66 26.93
C SER A 169 29.77 3.36 27.20
N TRP A 170 28.67 2.61 27.36
CA TRP A 170 27.40 3.18 27.81
C TRP A 170 27.49 3.91 29.16
N SER A 171 28.23 3.37 30.14
CA SER A 171 28.40 4.04 31.44
C SER A 171 29.19 5.33 31.35
N ASP A 172 30.17 5.39 30.44
CA ASP A 172 31.04 6.55 30.22
C ASP A 172 30.63 7.36 28.99
N ALA A 173 29.39 7.20 28.52
CA ALA A 173 28.90 7.82 27.29
C ALA A 173 28.92 9.36 27.37
N TYR A 174 28.97 10.02 26.22
CA TYR A 174 28.74 11.45 26.14
C TYR A 174 27.26 11.76 26.41
N THR A 175 26.99 12.81 27.18
CA THR A 175 25.60 13.30 27.38
C THR A 175 25.18 14.30 26.30
N ASP A 176 26.13 14.78 25.48
CA ASP A 176 25.88 15.66 24.34
C ASP A 176 26.23 14.95 23.03
N LEU A 177 25.24 14.85 22.14
CA LEU A 177 25.38 14.14 20.87
C LEU A 177 26.40 14.82 19.95
N GLN A 178 26.40 16.16 19.89
CA GLN A 178 27.23 16.87 18.94
C GLN A 178 28.72 16.74 19.30
N THR A 179 29.05 16.69 20.58
CA THR A 179 30.40 16.43 21.10
C THR A 179 30.94 15.10 20.58
N ALA A 180 30.14 14.02 20.61
CA ALA A 180 30.55 12.72 20.09
C ALA A 180 30.76 12.73 18.57
N ILE A 181 29.87 13.40 17.82
CA ILE A 181 29.99 13.54 16.37
C ILE A 181 31.24 14.36 16.00
N ASP A 182 31.49 15.46 16.72
CA ASP A 182 32.65 16.32 16.49
C ASP A 182 33.96 15.56 16.78
N LEU A 183 34.02 14.76 17.85
CA LEU A 183 35.18 13.90 18.13
C LEU A 183 35.41 12.86 17.02
N ALA A 184 34.34 12.24 16.52
CA ALA A 184 34.43 11.29 15.41
C ALA A 184 35.02 11.93 14.13
N SER A 185 34.81 13.23 13.92
CA SER A 185 35.32 13.95 12.74
C SER A 185 36.86 14.09 12.71
N VAL A 186 37.50 14.10 13.90
CA VAL A 186 38.97 14.21 14.03
C VAL A 186 39.63 12.86 14.33
N CYS A 187 38.87 11.88 14.77
CA CYS A 187 39.34 10.54 15.11
C CYS A 187 39.02 9.53 14.01
N SER A 188 39.94 9.39 13.05
CA SER A 188 39.77 8.54 11.85
C SER A 188 39.47 7.05 12.10
N GLY A 189 39.68 6.54 13.32
CA GLY A 189 39.30 5.19 13.73
C GLY A 189 37.82 5.04 14.08
N VAL A 190 37.14 6.13 14.42
CA VAL A 190 35.72 6.17 14.81
C VAL A 190 34.87 6.28 13.55
N THR A 191 33.98 5.31 13.35
CA THR A 191 33.06 5.28 12.21
C THR A 191 31.60 5.26 12.63
N GLN A 192 31.34 5.11 13.93
CA GLN A 192 29.98 4.98 14.46
C GLN A 192 29.79 5.78 15.75
N VAL A 193 28.61 6.39 15.88
CA VAL A 193 28.09 6.98 17.11
C VAL A 193 26.78 6.28 17.46
N TRP A 194 26.71 5.63 18.61
CA TRP A 194 25.53 4.91 19.09
C TRP A 194 24.84 5.75 20.16
N VAL A 195 23.56 6.02 19.97
CA VAL A 195 22.79 6.95 20.79
C VAL A 195 21.65 6.21 21.48
N ALA A 196 21.66 6.24 22.81
CA ALA A 196 20.59 5.68 23.62
C ALA A 196 19.26 6.42 23.38
N GLU A 197 18.17 5.81 23.80
CA GLU A 197 16.86 6.45 23.89
C GLU A 197 16.95 7.76 24.69
N GLY A 198 15.97 8.64 24.47
CA GLY A 198 15.91 9.93 25.12
C GLY A 198 15.81 11.09 24.15
N THR A 199 15.79 12.32 24.70
CA THR A 199 15.62 13.55 23.92
C THR A 199 16.89 14.40 23.96
N TYR A 200 17.52 14.56 22.80
CA TYR A 200 18.73 15.36 22.60
C TYR A 200 18.37 16.64 21.86
N LYS A 201 19.00 17.74 22.27
CA LYS A 201 18.75 19.09 21.73
C LYS A 201 20.03 19.69 21.18
N PRO A 202 19.97 20.53 20.13
CA PRO A 202 21.19 21.18 19.61
C PRO A 202 21.92 22.04 20.65
N THR A 203 21.21 22.56 21.64
CA THR A 203 21.78 23.32 22.76
C THR A 203 20.89 23.22 23.98
N SER A 204 21.48 23.33 25.17
CA SER A 204 20.76 23.53 26.44
C SER A 204 20.33 24.99 26.66
N GLY A 205 20.87 25.93 25.86
CA GLY A 205 20.56 27.36 25.90
C GLY A 205 19.32 27.75 25.09
N THR A 206 19.22 29.03 24.75
CA THR A 206 18.12 29.60 23.95
C THR A 206 18.58 30.07 22.56
N ASN A 207 19.80 29.72 22.14
CA ASN A 207 20.32 30.16 20.86
C ASN A 207 19.77 29.31 19.72
N ARG A 208 18.80 29.88 18.98
CA ARG A 208 18.11 29.24 17.85
C ARG A 208 18.98 28.95 16.63
N TYR A 209 20.20 29.50 16.59
CA TYR A 209 21.17 29.32 15.50
C TYR A 209 22.05 28.08 15.70
N VAL A 210 21.96 27.40 16.84
CA VAL A 210 22.68 26.15 17.09
C VAL A 210 21.86 24.98 16.57
N SER A 211 22.52 24.12 15.79
CA SER A 211 21.97 22.95 15.12
C SER A 211 22.95 21.78 15.23
N PHE A 212 22.44 20.56 15.12
CA PHE A 212 23.27 19.39 14.86
C PHE A 212 23.85 19.43 13.44
N GLU A 213 25.01 18.81 13.24
CA GLU A 213 25.66 18.67 11.94
C GLU A 213 26.29 17.29 11.80
N LEU A 214 25.99 16.60 10.69
CA LEU A 214 26.58 15.30 10.37
C LEU A 214 27.93 15.48 9.68
N VAL A 215 28.85 14.54 9.93
CA VAL A 215 30.20 14.52 9.36
C VAL A 215 30.40 13.29 8.47
N ASN A 216 31.24 13.44 7.43
CA ASN A 216 31.53 12.36 6.49
C ASN A 216 32.26 11.20 7.18
N GLY A 217 32.00 9.98 6.72
CA GLY A 217 32.62 8.74 7.23
C GLY A 217 32.06 8.24 8.56
N VAL A 218 31.07 8.91 9.14
CA VAL A 218 30.47 8.56 10.43
C VAL A 218 28.99 8.24 10.27
N ALA A 219 28.60 7.09 10.81
CA ALA A 219 27.21 6.69 10.95
C ALA A 219 26.70 6.93 12.37
N VAL A 220 25.62 7.67 12.50
CA VAL A 220 24.94 7.98 13.76
C VAL A 220 23.70 7.12 13.85
N TYR A 221 23.61 6.27 14.87
CA TYR A 221 22.54 5.29 15.07
C TYR A 221 21.79 5.58 16.38
N GLY A 222 20.46 5.78 16.29
CA GLY A 222 19.55 5.86 17.44
C GLY A 222 18.80 4.55 17.64
N GLY A 223 18.11 4.34 18.76
CA GLY A 223 17.36 3.10 18.99
C GLY A 223 17.97 2.14 20.01
N PHE A 224 18.88 2.61 20.85
CA PHE A 224 19.54 1.78 21.86
C PHE A 224 18.92 2.00 23.24
N SER A 225 18.82 0.94 24.05
CA SER A 225 18.45 1.00 25.46
C SER A 225 19.62 1.36 26.39
N GLY A 226 20.85 1.42 25.86
CA GLY A 226 22.06 1.70 26.64
C GLY A 226 22.75 0.45 27.20
N THR A 227 22.46 -0.73 26.65
CA THR A 227 23.04 -2.00 27.12
C THR A 227 23.59 -2.89 26.00
N GLU A 228 23.37 -2.50 24.76
CA GLU A 228 23.70 -3.26 23.58
C GLU A 228 25.21 -3.32 23.33
N THR A 229 25.64 -4.43 22.75
CA THR A 229 27.04 -4.73 22.41
C THR A 229 27.24 -4.90 20.89
N THR A 230 26.15 -5.03 20.13
CA THR A 230 26.17 -5.19 18.67
C THR A 230 25.03 -4.38 18.04
N LEU A 231 25.24 -3.85 16.83
CA LEU A 231 24.26 -3.02 16.12
C LEU A 231 22.90 -3.73 15.89
N SER A 232 22.89 -5.05 15.70
CA SER A 232 21.66 -5.82 15.46
C SER A 232 20.77 -6.00 16.70
N GLN A 233 21.25 -5.63 17.90
CA GLN A 233 20.43 -5.63 19.12
C GLN A 233 19.56 -4.36 19.24
N ARG A 234 19.82 -3.36 18.41
CA ARG A 234 19.10 -2.09 18.37
C ARG A 234 17.65 -2.32 17.96
N ASP A 235 16.73 -1.66 18.67
CA ASP A 235 15.31 -1.59 18.34
C ASP A 235 14.90 -0.11 18.36
N TRP A 236 14.95 0.51 17.19
CA TRP A 236 14.65 1.93 17.02
C TRP A 236 13.15 2.26 17.12
N THR A 237 12.29 1.24 17.12
CA THR A 237 10.85 1.42 17.30
C THR A 237 10.49 1.43 18.79
N ALA A 238 11.09 0.54 19.58
CA ALA A 238 10.87 0.46 21.02
C ALA A 238 11.67 1.50 21.82
N ASN A 239 12.94 1.72 21.47
CA ASN A 239 13.86 2.60 22.20
C ASN A 239 13.99 3.96 21.48
N THR A 240 12.93 4.76 21.50
CA THR A 240 12.86 5.99 20.69
C THR A 240 13.95 7.01 21.06
N THR A 241 14.79 7.38 20.09
CA THR A 241 15.75 8.49 20.21
C THR A 241 15.23 9.73 19.47
N ILE A 242 15.05 10.84 20.19
CA ILE A 242 14.44 12.08 19.70
C ILE A 242 15.50 13.18 19.60
N LEU A 243 15.61 13.80 18.43
CA LEU A 243 16.39 15.01 18.18
C LEU A 243 15.42 16.19 18.04
N SER A 244 15.30 17.00 19.09
CA SER A 244 14.26 18.02 19.20
C SER A 244 14.83 19.44 19.12
N GLY A 245 14.21 20.28 18.30
CA GLY A 245 14.46 21.71 18.23
C GLY A 245 13.85 22.50 19.40
N ASN A 246 13.12 21.87 20.32
CA ASN A 246 12.45 22.51 21.44
C ASN A 246 13.44 22.98 22.53
N ILE A 247 14.15 24.08 22.26
CA ILE A 247 15.13 24.71 23.16
C ILE A 247 14.47 25.86 23.95
N GLY A 248 15.07 26.22 25.09
CA GLY A 248 14.52 27.26 25.96
C GLY A 248 13.23 26.83 26.65
N THR A 249 12.14 27.53 26.37
CA THR A 249 10.79 27.24 26.89
C THR A 249 10.07 26.23 26.01
N SER A 250 8.81 25.90 26.32
CA SER A 250 8.00 24.99 25.50
C SER A 250 7.30 25.67 24.30
N ALA A 251 7.65 26.93 23.99
CA ALA A 251 6.99 27.68 22.92
C ALA A 251 7.69 27.42 21.58
N ALA A 252 6.94 27.30 20.48
CA ALA A 252 7.57 27.10 19.17
C ALA A 252 8.48 28.27 18.74
N THR A 253 8.28 29.47 19.31
CA THR A 253 8.98 30.71 18.91
C THR A 253 10.44 30.79 19.33
N ASP A 254 10.87 29.99 20.30
CA ASP A 254 12.26 29.87 20.73
C ASP A 254 12.92 28.56 20.31
N ASN A 255 12.20 27.67 19.62
CA ASN A 255 12.79 26.46 19.05
C ASN A 255 13.90 26.76 18.04
N SER A 256 14.92 25.90 17.94
CA SER A 256 15.95 25.98 16.91
C SER A 256 15.34 26.18 15.52
N TYR A 257 15.98 27.03 14.71
CA TYR A 257 15.52 27.21 13.33
C TYR A 257 15.61 25.91 12.56
N HIS A 258 16.71 25.17 12.76
CA HIS A 258 16.94 23.87 12.16
C HIS A 258 17.37 22.91 13.26
N VAL A 259 16.84 21.68 13.29
CA VAL A 259 17.42 20.64 14.15
C VAL A 259 18.77 20.22 13.60
N PHE A 260 18.87 20.05 12.27
CA PHE A 260 20.12 19.84 11.54
C PHE A 260 20.42 20.96 10.55
N TYR A 261 21.66 21.44 10.55
CA TYR A 261 22.20 22.32 9.50
C TYR A 261 23.46 21.67 8.93
N ASN A 262 23.33 21.05 7.77
CA ASN A 262 24.41 20.32 7.13
C ASN A 262 25.07 21.17 6.03
N THR A 263 26.40 21.21 6.04
CA THR A 263 27.19 21.88 4.99
C THR A 263 28.15 20.91 4.33
N SER A 264 28.00 20.70 3.01
CA SER A 264 28.99 19.98 2.18
C SER A 264 29.36 18.55 2.61
N ASN A 265 28.45 17.84 3.30
CA ASN A 265 28.62 16.40 3.56
C ASN A 265 28.12 15.53 2.39
N ASP A 266 28.56 14.27 2.35
CA ASP A 266 28.21 13.29 1.33
C ASP A 266 27.49 12.07 1.92
N ALA A 267 27.18 11.08 1.09
CA ALA A 267 26.37 9.92 1.47
C ALA A 267 27.00 9.05 2.58
N THR A 268 28.28 9.25 2.91
CA THR A 268 28.95 8.57 4.03
C THR A 268 28.57 9.15 5.39
N ALA A 269 27.98 10.34 5.43
CA ALA A 269 27.32 10.87 6.62
C ALA A 269 25.94 10.19 6.76
N VAL A 270 25.83 9.23 7.68
CA VAL A 270 24.61 8.42 7.85
C VAL A 270 23.89 8.80 9.14
N LEU A 271 22.57 9.00 9.05
CA LEU A 271 21.68 9.14 10.21
C LEU A 271 20.62 8.05 10.13
N ASP A 272 20.50 7.23 11.17
CA ASP A 272 19.64 6.04 11.15
C ASP A 272 18.89 5.84 12.48
N GLY A 273 17.55 5.78 12.44
CA GLY A 273 16.73 5.40 13.60
C GLY A 273 16.40 6.54 14.57
N PHE A 274 16.14 7.75 14.07
CA PHE A 274 15.83 8.93 14.91
C PHE A 274 14.46 9.52 14.60
N THR A 275 13.84 10.13 15.62
CA THR A 275 12.76 11.11 15.42
C THR A 275 13.33 12.52 15.44
N ILE A 276 13.13 13.31 14.38
CA ILE A 276 13.55 14.70 14.25
C ILE A 276 12.30 15.59 14.35
N SER A 277 12.22 16.42 15.39
CA SER A 277 11.03 17.21 15.68
C SER A 277 11.29 18.64 16.13
N ASP A 278 10.21 19.41 16.16
CA ASP A 278 10.15 20.73 16.79
C ASP A 278 11.06 21.80 16.18
N GLY A 279 11.57 21.63 14.96
CA GLY A 279 12.23 22.71 14.24
C GLY A 279 11.26 23.84 13.84
N TYR A 280 11.68 25.10 13.97
CA TYR A 280 10.83 26.26 13.66
C TYR A 280 11.56 27.34 12.83
N ALA A 281 11.77 27.09 11.55
CA ALA A 281 12.50 27.97 10.63
C ALA A 281 11.68 29.20 10.20
N ASN A 282 11.73 30.27 10.99
CA ASN A 282 11.05 31.56 10.74
C ASN A 282 11.96 32.80 10.87
N GLY A 283 13.27 32.63 10.79
CA GLY A 283 14.28 33.65 11.15
C GLY A 283 14.73 34.58 10.02
N GLY A 284 14.26 34.39 8.79
CA GLY A 284 14.76 35.10 7.61
C GLY A 284 15.98 34.45 6.94
N SER A 285 16.21 34.75 5.67
CA SER A 285 17.30 34.17 4.85
C SER A 285 17.31 32.63 4.93
N ASN A 286 18.46 31.99 5.22
CA ASN A 286 18.55 30.53 5.33
C ASN A 286 17.70 29.96 6.48
N ASN A 287 17.44 30.76 7.52
CA ASN A 287 16.67 30.35 8.71
C ASN A 287 15.15 30.27 8.46
N ASN A 288 14.73 30.27 7.18
CA ASN A 288 13.34 30.09 6.75
C ASN A 288 13.09 28.69 6.14
N PHE A 289 14.11 27.85 6.06
CA PHE A 289 14.09 26.65 5.22
C PHE A 289 14.38 25.40 6.06
N GLY A 290 13.61 24.32 5.92
CA GLY A 290 13.98 23.04 6.55
C GLY A 290 14.00 23.11 8.08
N GLY A 291 12.83 23.03 8.73
CA GLY A 291 12.75 23.09 10.20
C GLY A 291 13.47 21.91 10.85
N GLY A 292 13.25 20.70 10.34
CA GLY A 292 13.98 19.52 10.80
C GLY A 292 15.42 19.51 10.29
N MET A 293 15.62 19.66 8.98
CA MET A 293 16.94 19.55 8.37
C MET A 293 17.10 20.50 7.18
N TYR A 294 18.19 21.26 7.20
CA TYR A 294 18.63 22.10 6.09
C TYR A 294 19.94 21.57 5.52
N ASN A 295 19.90 21.15 4.26
CA ASN A 295 21.07 20.63 3.52
C ASN A 295 21.55 21.67 2.51
N ASP A 296 22.65 22.36 2.82
CA ASP A 296 23.34 23.27 1.91
C ASP A 296 24.52 22.54 1.26
N LYS A 297 24.32 22.15 0.01
CA LYS A 297 25.27 21.36 -0.79
C LYS A 297 25.66 20.04 -0.10
N ALA A 298 24.74 19.50 0.68
CA ALA A 298 24.92 18.34 1.54
C ALA A 298 24.02 17.20 1.04
N SER A 299 24.57 15.99 0.96
CA SER A 299 23.88 14.81 0.44
C SER A 299 23.99 13.62 1.41
N PRO A 300 23.52 13.74 2.66
CA PRO A 300 23.61 12.66 3.65
C PRO A 300 22.68 11.49 3.32
N THR A 301 22.97 10.33 3.90
CA THR A 301 22.10 9.15 3.85
C THR A 301 21.23 9.12 5.11
N ILE A 302 19.91 9.19 4.96
CA ILE A 302 18.95 9.19 6.07
C ILE A 302 18.09 7.92 6.01
N LYS A 303 18.09 7.14 7.08
CA LYS A 303 17.45 5.82 7.16
C LYS A 303 16.55 5.70 8.38
N ASN A 304 15.41 5.02 8.27
CA ASN A 304 14.57 4.68 9.43
C ASN A 304 14.26 5.88 10.34
N CYS A 305 14.16 7.09 9.76
CA CYS A 305 13.99 8.32 10.51
C CYS A 305 12.58 8.87 10.35
N THR A 306 12.07 9.47 11.42
CA THR A 306 10.78 10.17 11.42
C THR A 306 10.99 11.67 11.55
N PHE A 307 10.61 12.45 10.53
CA PHE A 307 10.50 13.91 10.64
C PHE A 307 9.07 14.28 11.00
N ALA A 308 8.86 14.76 12.22
CA ALA A 308 7.53 15.06 12.75
C ALA A 308 7.39 16.50 13.26
N SER A 309 6.25 17.12 12.97
CA SER A 309 5.85 18.40 13.57
C SER A 309 6.86 19.54 13.38
N ASN A 310 7.66 19.50 12.31
CA ASN A 310 8.59 20.58 11.98
C ASN A 310 7.88 21.67 11.16
N THR A 311 8.26 22.92 11.39
CA THR A 311 7.68 24.08 10.71
C THR A 311 8.75 24.94 10.05
N ALA A 312 8.51 25.36 8.81
CA ALA A 312 9.38 26.26 8.06
C ALA A 312 8.57 27.15 7.10
N TYR A 313 9.22 28.12 6.44
CA TYR A 313 8.61 28.76 5.28
C TYR A 313 8.61 27.82 4.06
N TYR A 314 9.69 27.07 3.85
CA TYR A 314 9.83 26.12 2.75
C TYR A 314 10.44 24.81 3.26
N GLY A 315 9.84 23.68 2.90
CA GLY A 315 10.28 22.37 3.37
C GLY A 315 10.09 22.28 4.88
N GLY A 316 8.86 22.04 5.36
CA GLY A 316 8.56 22.04 6.80
C GLY A 316 9.51 21.14 7.59
N ALA A 317 9.74 19.93 7.08
CA ALA A 317 10.75 19.01 7.60
C ALA A 317 12.13 19.26 7.01
N LEU A 318 12.27 19.22 5.69
CA LEU A 318 13.57 19.11 5.04
C LEU A 318 13.67 20.06 3.84
N TYR A 319 14.80 20.74 3.72
CA TYR A 319 15.10 21.60 2.57
C TYR A 319 16.48 21.27 1.99
N ASN A 320 16.51 20.99 0.69
CA ASN A 320 17.73 20.73 -0.06
C ASN A 320 18.02 21.88 -1.02
N VAL A 321 19.25 22.40 -0.95
CA VAL A 321 19.76 23.39 -1.91
C VAL A 321 21.18 23.05 -2.35
N GLY A 322 21.35 22.94 -3.66
CA GLY A 322 22.63 22.77 -4.31
C GLY A 322 22.92 23.89 -5.31
N THR A 323 24.10 23.81 -5.91
CA THR A 323 24.52 24.59 -7.07
C THR A 323 24.82 23.66 -8.23
N SER A 324 25.06 24.21 -9.42
CA SER A 324 25.46 23.42 -10.58
C SER A 324 26.79 22.67 -10.40
N SER A 325 27.60 23.03 -9.39
CA SER A 325 28.89 22.41 -9.11
C SER A 325 28.90 21.56 -7.84
N SER A 326 27.82 21.54 -7.06
CA SER A 326 27.72 20.81 -5.80
C SER A 326 26.25 20.61 -5.43
N ASN A 327 25.77 19.37 -5.54
CA ASN A 327 24.37 19.01 -5.33
C ASN A 327 24.03 18.82 -3.84
N ALA A 328 22.73 18.89 -3.52
CA ALA A 328 22.17 18.45 -2.25
C ALA A 328 21.10 17.39 -2.53
N SER A 329 21.54 16.14 -2.71
CA SER A 329 20.69 15.01 -3.09
C SER A 329 20.81 13.92 -2.03
N PRO A 330 20.16 14.08 -0.86
CA PRO A 330 20.17 13.04 0.16
C PRO A 330 19.44 11.78 -0.32
N ASP A 331 19.87 10.64 0.19
CA ASP A 331 19.12 9.37 0.07
C ASP A 331 18.21 9.23 1.29
N LEU A 332 16.90 9.13 1.05
CA LEU A 332 15.85 9.02 2.06
C LEU A 332 15.22 7.64 1.98
N ILE A 333 15.55 6.76 2.92
CA ILE A 333 15.20 5.33 2.87
C ILE A 333 14.42 4.96 4.13
N SER A 334 13.26 4.32 3.98
CA SER A 334 12.45 3.89 5.14
C SER A 334 12.14 5.04 6.11
N CYS A 335 11.90 6.24 5.58
CA CYS A 335 11.67 7.43 6.40
C CYS A 335 10.17 7.77 6.48
N ALA A 336 9.76 8.41 7.56
CA ALA A 336 8.41 8.93 7.73
C ALA A 336 8.44 10.47 7.87
N PHE A 337 7.63 11.17 7.09
CA PHE A 337 7.43 12.62 7.18
C PHE A 337 5.99 12.87 7.59
N LYS A 338 5.76 13.18 8.87
CA LYS A 338 4.42 13.22 9.49
C LYS A 338 4.10 14.60 10.04
N GLY A 339 2.99 15.19 9.62
CA GLY A 339 2.47 16.41 10.25
C GLY A 339 3.39 17.63 10.17
N ASN A 340 4.21 17.76 9.12
CA ASN A 340 5.08 18.91 8.95
C ASN A 340 4.35 20.07 8.25
N LEU A 341 4.75 21.30 8.56
CA LEU A 341 4.11 22.53 8.07
C LEU A 341 5.10 23.43 7.33
N ALA A 342 4.77 23.75 6.07
CA ALA A 342 5.40 24.85 5.34
C ALA A 342 4.43 26.03 5.18
N PHE A 343 4.88 27.24 5.50
CA PHE A 343 4.07 28.44 5.22
C PHE A 343 3.89 28.70 3.72
N TYR A 344 4.83 28.25 2.87
CA TYR A 344 4.76 28.44 1.42
C TYR A 344 4.68 27.11 0.66
N TYR A 345 5.79 26.40 0.49
CA TYR A 345 5.88 25.25 -0.41
C TYR A 345 6.59 24.05 0.22
N GLY A 346 6.14 22.84 -0.14
CA GLY A 346 6.73 21.59 0.32
C GLY A 346 6.45 21.37 1.80
N GLY A 347 5.24 20.90 2.15
CA GLY A 347 4.85 20.74 3.55
C GLY A 347 5.82 19.88 4.36
N ALA A 348 6.39 18.85 3.74
CA ALA A 348 7.52 18.09 4.26
C ALA A 348 8.84 18.51 3.61
N LEU A 349 8.98 18.30 2.31
CA LEU A 349 10.25 18.37 1.59
C LEU A 349 10.24 19.44 0.51
N TYR A 350 11.29 20.25 0.44
CA TYR A 350 11.54 21.16 -0.65
C TYR A 350 12.90 20.87 -1.30
N ASN A 351 12.88 20.54 -2.59
CA ASN A 351 14.08 20.36 -3.40
C ASN A 351 14.27 21.57 -4.32
N GLN A 352 15.28 22.39 -4.03
CA GLN A 352 15.68 23.49 -4.90
C GLN A 352 16.59 22.99 -6.03
N ASN A 353 16.74 23.80 -7.08
CA ASN A 353 17.54 23.52 -8.29
C ASN A 353 18.72 22.57 -8.08
N TYR A 354 18.94 21.65 -9.03
CA TYR A 354 20.05 20.67 -9.01
C TYR A 354 20.00 19.63 -7.88
N CYS A 355 18.93 19.59 -7.08
CA CYS A 355 18.70 18.57 -6.07
C CYS A 355 17.82 17.45 -6.61
N SER A 356 18.30 16.22 -6.52
CA SER A 356 17.66 15.01 -7.05
C SER A 356 17.77 13.88 -6.02
N PRO A 357 17.10 13.99 -4.86
CA PRO A 357 17.14 12.95 -3.84
C PRO A 357 16.53 11.65 -4.37
N THR A 358 17.07 10.53 -3.87
CA THR A 358 16.42 9.22 -3.98
C THR A 358 15.53 9.02 -2.77
N ILE A 359 14.27 8.68 -3.01
CA ILE A 359 13.30 8.44 -1.94
C ILE A 359 12.75 7.03 -2.14
N SER A 360 12.99 6.15 -1.18
CA SER A 360 12.48 4.79 -1.23
C SER A 360 11.81 4.39 0.07
N ASN A 361 10.78 3.55 -0.05
CA ASN A 361 10.20 2.85 1.09
C ASN A 361 9.65 3.80 2.19
N SER A 362 9.19 4.98 1.80
CA SER A 362 8.98 6.09 2.73
C SER A 362 7.51 6.54 2.78
N LEU A 363 7.09 7.01 3.94
CA LEU A 363 5.75 7.53 4.20
C LEU A 363 5.77 9.06 4.29
N PHE A 364 4.88 9.72 3.55
CA PHE A 364 4.59 11.15 3.68
C PHE A 364 3.12 11.33 4.04
N SER A 365 2.84 11.63 5.30
CA SER A 365 1.47 11.71 5.80
C SER A 365 1.14 13.00 6.54
N GLY A 366 -0.06 13.52 6.29
CA GLY A 366 -0.60 14.64 7.06
C GLY A 366 0.22 15.93 6.97
N ASN A 367 1.06 16.13 5.96
CA ASN A 367 1.87 17.34 5.81
C ASN A 367 1.07 18.47 5.15
N LYS A 368 1.42 19.73 5.40
CA LYS A 368 0.68 20.91 4.90
C LYS A 368 1.57 21.99 4.33
N ALA A 369 1.17 22.53 3.17
CA ALA A 369 1.69 23.77 2.61
C ALA A 369 0.60 24.85 2.53
N ASN A 370 0.72 25.94 3.31
CA ASN A 370 -0.31 26.98 3.40
C ASN A 370 -0.46 27.81 2.11
N ASN A 371 0.64 28.06 1.37
CA ASN A 371 0.60 28.73 0.07
C ASN A 371 0.58 27.74 -1.11
N ASN A 372 -0.12 26.62 -0.89
CA ASN A 372 -0.84 25.92 -1.94
C ASN A 372 -0.03 25.06 -2.93
N ARG A 373 1.27 24.79 -2.75
CA ARG A 373 2.01 23.92 -3.69
C ARG A 373 2.83 22.83 -2.99
N GLY A 374 2.59 21.59 -3.36
CA GLY A 374 3.32 20.41 -2.87
C GLY A 374 3.01 20.17 -1.40
N GLY A 375 1.85 19.58 -1.10
CA GLY A 375 1.44 19.34 0.29
C GLY A 375 2.42 18.47 1.06
N ALA A 376 3.09 17.53 0.39
CA ALA A 376 4.26 16.82 0.91
C ALA A 376 5.55 17.36 0.28
N ILE A 377 5.72 17.24 -1.04
CA ILE A 377 6.98 17.52 -1.74
C ILE A 377 6.80 18.63 -2.77
N TYR A 378 7.71 19.61 -2.74
CA TYR A 378 7.88 20.57 -3.82
C TYR A 378 9.25 20.37 -4.50
N VAL A 379 9.25 20.19 -5.82
CA VAL A 379 10.46 19.99 -6.62
C VAL A 379 10.62 21.15 -7.60
N ASN A 380 11.77 21.82 -7.58
CA ASN A 380 12.10 22.92 -8.48
C ASN A 380 13.38 22.62 -9.28
N SER A 381 13.25 22.31 -10.57
CA SER A 381 14.39 22.08 -11.48
C SER A 381 15.38 21.00 -11.01
N GLY A 382 14.88 19.81 -10.67
CA GLY A 382 15.66 18.62 -10.27
C GLY A 382 15.11 17.33 -10.88
N SER A 383 15.65 16.18 -10.48
CA SER A 383 15.23 14.87 -11.01
C SER A 383 15.12 13.78 -9.93
N PRO A 384 14.24 13.95 -8.92
CA PRO A 384 14.09 12.96 -7.86
C PRO A 384 13.50 11.65 -8.38
N THR A 385 13.90 10.54 -7.73
CA THR A 385 13.33 9.20 -7.96
C THR A 385 12.61 8.76 -6.70
N ILE A 386 11.36 8.33 -6.86
CA ILE A 386 10.46 7.94 -5.77
C ILE A 386 9.97 6.52 -6.03
N THR A 387 10.27 5.58 -5.14
CA THR A 387 9.90 4.17 -5.31
C THR A 387 9.33 3.60 -4.03
N ASN A 388 8.25 2.81 -4.10
CA ASN A 388 7.68 2.15 -2.92
C ASN A 388 7.36 3.16 -1.80
N CYS A 389 6.73 4.28 -2.14
CA CYS A 389 6.39 5.33 -1.17
C CYS A 389 4.89 5.50 -1.07
N THR A 390 4.42 5.97 0.09
CA THR A 390 3.01 6.30 0.30
C THR A 390 2.85 7.76 0.68
N PHE A 391 1.97 8.45 -0.04
CA PHE A 391 1.60 9.84 0.17
C PHE A 391 0.12 9.91 0.51
N ALA A 392 -0.20 10.23 1.76
CA ALA A 392 -1.58 10.23 2.23
C ALA A 392 -1.94 11.39 3.14
N ALA A 393 -3.19 11.84 3.08
CA ALA A 393 -3.73 12.91 3.92
C ALA A 393 -2.93 14.24 3.88
N ASN A 394 -2.13 14.50 2.84
CA ASN A 394 -1.37 15.74 2.70
C ASN A 394 -2.24 16.87 2.12
N TYR A 395 -1.91 18.12 2.47
CA TYR A 395 -2.65 19.31 2.06
C TYR A 395 -1.79 20.31 1.27
N GLY A 396 -2.08 20.44 -0.02
CA GLY A 396 -1.56 21.50 -0.88
C GLY A 396 -2.45 21.67 -2.12
N TYR A 397 -2.90 22.89 -2.43
CA TYR A 397 -3.92 23.14 -3.46
C TYR A 397 -3.55 22.71 -4.88
N TYR A 398 -2.26 22.82 -5.21
CA TYR A 398 -1.68 22.29 -6.42
C TYR A 398 -0.66 21.22 -6.02
N GLY A 399 -0.99 19.96 -6.30
CA GLY A 399 -0.15 18.84 -5.91
C GLY A 399 -0.33 18.53 -4.43
N GLY A 400 -1.47 17.92 -4.09
CA GLY A 400 -1.81 17.47 -2.74
C GLY A 400 -0.68 16.73 -2.07
N ALA A 401 -0.02 15.83 -2.81
CA ALA A 401 1.25 15.25 -2.40
C ALA A 401 2.43 15.99 -3.04
N ILE A 402 2.55 15.95 -4.37
CA ILE A 402 3.76 16.40 -5.07
C ILE A 402 3.45 17.52 -6.07
N TYR A 403 4.23 18.60 -6.01
CA TYR A 403 4.26 19.64 -7.05
C TYR A 403 5.61 19.62 -7.77
N ASN A 404 5.57 19.32 -9.08
CA ASN A 404 6.74 19.22 -9.94
C ASN A 404 6.88 20.48 -10.81
N ASN A 405 7.83 21.37 -10.49
CA ASN A 405 8.11 22.61 -11.20
C ASN A 405 9.35 22.50 -12.09
N ASN A 406 9.16 22.38 -13.42
CA ASN A 406 10.27 22.28 -14.38
C ASN A 406 11.30 21.18 -14.05
N ALA A 407 10.85 20.12 -13.39
CA ALA A 407 11.68 19.00 -12.92
C ALA A 407 11.34 17.70 -13.68
N THR A 408 12.22 16.71 -13.61
CA THR A 408 12.02 15.36 -14.19
C THR A 408 11.87 14.33 -13.07
N THR A 409 10.66 14.18 -12.55
CA THR A 409 10.38 13.25 -11.44
C THR A 409 9.92 11.90 -11.97
N ASN A 410 10.51 10.82 -11.46
CA ASN A 410 10.09 9.45 -11.75
C ASN A 410 9.54 8.79 -10.49
N VAL A 411 8.34 8.25 -10.60
CA VAL A 411 7.62 7.58 -9.50
C VAL A 411 7.26 6.16 -9.91
N LYS A 412 7.42 5.21 -8.99
CA LYS A 412 7.08 3.81 -9.21
C LYS A 412 6.59 3.13 -7.94
N ASN A 413 5.75 2.10 -8.05
CA ASN A 413 5.30 1.27 -6.93
C ASN A 413 4.74 2.10 -5.76
N SER A 414 4.09 3.23 -6.01
CA SER A 414 3.76 4.20 -4.96
C SER A 414 2.26 4.42 -4.85
N ILE A 415 1.80 4.81 -3.66
CA ILE A 415 0.39 5.13 -3.41
C ILE A 415 0.24 6.62 -3.16
N PHE A 416 -0.73 7.24 -3.84
CA PHE A 416 -1.17 8.61 -3.62
C PHE A 416 -2.66 8.66 -3.39
N TRP A 417 -3.07 8.76 -2.13
CA TRP A 417 -4.47 8.61 -1.76
C TRP A 417 -4.89 9.52 -0.61
N GLY A 418 -6.09 10.09 -0.68
CA GLY A 418 -6.63 10.93 0.40
C GLY A 418 -5.92 12.28 0.58
N ASN A 419 -5.07 12.70 -0.36
CA ASN A 419 -4.48 14.05 -0.35
C ASN A 419 -5.47 15.09 -0.88
N TYR A 420 -5.27 16.37 -0.53
CA TYR A 420 -6.07 17.47 -1.03
C TYR A 420 -5.83 17.69 -2.53
N LEU A 421 -6.88 17.59 -3.35
CA LEU A 421 -6.97 17.93 -4.80
C LEU A 421 -5.68 17.78 -5.65
N TYR A 422 -5.74 16.95 -6.70
CA TYR A 422 -4.61 16.63 -7.59
C TYR A 422 -3.44 16.00 -6.82
N GLN A 423 -3.42 14.67 -6.74
CA GLN A 423 -2.38 13.90 -6.03
C GLN A 423 -0.97 14.37 -6.41
N VAL A 424 -0.75 14.51 -7.71
CA VAL A 424 0.49 15.03 -8.27
C VAL A 424 0.16 16.09 -9.30
N TYR A 425 0.89 17.21 -9.25
CA TYR A 425 0.72 18.34 -10.16
C TYR A 425 2.00 18.64 -10.94
N ARG A 426 1.86 18.82 -12.26
CA ARG A 426 2.96 19.17 -13.17
C ARG A 426 2.87 20.65 -13.57
N GLY A 427 3.70 21.49 -12.95
CA GLY A 427 3.88 22.89 -13.33
C GLY A 427 4.84 23.11 -14.52
N GLY A 428 5.58 22.07 -14.92
CA GLY A 428 6.51 22.04 -16.05
C GLY A 428 7.42 20.80 -15.98
N GLY A 429 8.35 20.62 -16.92
CA GLY A 429 9.27 19.46 -16.94
C GLY A 429 8.56 18.13 -17.28
N THR A 430 9.01 17.00 -16.74
CA THR A 430 8.42 15.67 -16.95
C THR A 430 8.05 15.01 -15.62
N LEU A 431 6.92 14.32 -15.59
CA LEU A 431 6.47 13.56 -14.43
C LEU A 431 5.97 12.21 -14.90
N THR A 432 6.73 11.17 -14.59
CA THR A 432 6.41 9.79 -14.98
C THR A 432 6.01 9.00 -13.76
N VAL A 433 4.83 8.38 -13.75
CA VAL A 433 4.34 7.57 -12.63
C VAL A 433 3.87 6.23 -13.17
N ASN A 434 4.51 5.11 -12.83
CA ASN A 434 4.09 3.76 -13.28
C ASN A 434 3.85 2.84 -12.07
N TYR A 435 3.11 1.75 -12.26
CA TYR A 435 2.84 0.73 -11.24
C TYR A 435 2.45 1.36 -9.90
N SER A 436 1.50 2.30 -9.91
CA SER A 436 1.18 3.11 -8.73
C SER A 436 -0.34 3.28 -8.58
N ILE A 437 -0.81 3.49 -7.35
CA ILE A 437 -2.21 3.83 -7.07
C ILE A 437 -2.35 5.35 -6.96
N LEU A 438 -3.22 5.95 -7.76
CA LEU A 438 -3.43 7.39 -7.79
C LEU A 438 -4.93 7.74 -7.80
N GLN A 439 -5.39 8.39 -6.74
CA GLN A 439 -6.76 8.91 -6.67
C GLN A 439 -6.96 10.04 -7.69
N ASN A 440 -7.88 9.90 -8.64
CA ASN A 440 -8.20 10.95 -9.63
C ASN A 440 -6.99 11.38 -10.50
N SER A 441 -6.26 10.42 -11.08
CA SER A 441 -5.10 10.70 -11.94
C SER A 441 -5.50 11.38 -13.26
N SER A 442 -5.13 12.65 -13.45
CA SER A 442 -5.23 13.34 -14.75
C SER A 442 -3.92 14.05 -15.10
N GLY A 443 -3.47 13.97 -16.35
CA GLY A 443 -2.33 14.75 -16.85
C GLY A 443 -0.93 14.21 -16.51
N ILE A 444 -0.83 12.92 -16.14
CA ILE A 444 0.41 12.23 -15.79
C ILE A 444 0.90 11.40 -16.99
N SER A 445 2.20 11.40 -17.25
CA SER A 445 2.83 10.52 -18.25
C SER A 445 3.24 9.17 -17.64
N GLY A 446 3.29 8.12 -18.47
CA GLY A 446 3.73 6.79 -18.02
C GLY A 446 2.64 5.97 -17.33
N ASN A 447 1.42 5.89 -17.86
CA ASN A 447 0.31 5.17 -17.22
C ASN A 447 0.39 3.63 -17.34
N VAL A 448 1.58 3.03 -17.23
CA VAL A 448 1.75 1.57 -17.23
C VAL A 448 1.52 1.04 -15.83
N GLY A 449 0.57 0.12 -15.67
CA GLY A 449 0.31 -0.56 -14.40
C GLY A 449 -0.29 0.31 -13.29
N ASN A 450 -0.77 1.53 -13.59
CA ASN A 450 -1.38 2.39 -12.57
C ASN A 450 -2.83 2.00 -12.31
N LEU A 451 -3.25 2.15 -11.05
CA LEU A 451 -4.62 1.90 -10.58
C LEU A 451 -5.24 3.17 -10.01
N ASN A 452 -6.57 3.25 -10.06
CA ASN A 452 -7.36 4.29 -9.38
C ASN A 452 -8.43 3.59 -8.52
N ALA A 453 -7.98 2.92 -7.47
CA ALA A 453 -8.80 2.16 -6.55
C ALA A 453 -8.35 2.47 -5.11
N ASN A 454 -9.27 2.38 -4.15
CA ASN A 454 -8.96 2.65 -2.75
C ASN A 454 -7.91 1.64 -2.24
N PRO A 455 -6.74 2.08 -1.73
CA PRO A 455 -5.69 1.18 -1.25
C PRO A 455 -6.02 0.44 0.05
N LEU A 456 -7.19 0.69 0.66
CA LEU A 456 -7.64 0.02 1.90
C LEU A 456 -6.63 0.16 3.04
N PHE A 457 -6.28 1.41 3.37
CA PHE A 457 -5.45 1.69 4.55
C PHE A 457 -6.20 1.39 5.85
N VAL A 458 -5.50 0.85 6.86
CA VAL A 458 -6.03 0.59 8.21
C VAL A 458 -6.76 1.81 8.79
N SER A 459 -6.18 3.01 8.70
CA SER A 459 -6.80 4.25 9.17
C SER A 459 -6.31 5.49 8.40
N LEU A 460 -7.16 6.04 7.53
CA LEU A 460 -6.89 7.25 6.76
C LEU A 460 -7.55 8.51 7.38
N PRO A 461 -6.80 9.43 8.01
CA PRO A 461 -7.35 10.70 8.46
C PRO A 461 -7.67 11.63 7.27
N SER A 462 -8.62 12.55 7.46
CA SER A 462 -8.92 13.56 6.45
C SER A 462 -7.75 14.53 6.24
N TYR A 463 -7.44 14.85 4.98
CA TYR A 463 -6.45 15.88 4.63
C TYR A 463 -6.71 17.24 5.30
N THR A 464 -7.96 17.53 5.69
CA THR A 464 -8.32 18.80 6.36
C THR A 464 -7.73 18.91 7.75
N SER A 465 -7.37 17.77 8.36
CA SER A 465 -6.69 17.71 9.66
C SER A 465 -5.20 18.02 9.54
N ALA A 466 -4.64 18.14 8.33
CA ALA A 466 -3.25 18.52 8.16
C ALA A 466 -2.99 19.95 8.71
N PRO A 467 -1.85 20.21 9.40
CA PRO A 467 -0.81 19.24 9.70
C PRO A 467 -1.23 18.25 10.81
N THR A 468 -1.02 16.94 10.61
CA THR A 468 -1.34 15.89 11.59
C THR A 468 -0.36 14.73 11.52
N THR A 469 -0.08 14.10 12.66
CA THR A 469 0.72 12.86 12.75
C THR A 469 -0.13 11.59 12.87
N ALA A 470 -1.45 11.74 12.91
CA ALA A 470 -2.40 10.64 13.02
C ALA A 470 -2.47 9.78 11.74
N GLY A 471 -3.06 8.61 11.86
CA GLY A 471 -3.30 7.66 10.78
C GLY A 471 -2.39 6.45 10.85
N ASP A 472 -2.90 5.37 10.26
CA ASP A 472 -2.20 4.11 10.02
C ASP A 472 -2.39 3.78 8.53
N PHE A 473 -1.28 3.70 7.81
CA PHE A 473 -1.27 3.66 6.35
C PHE A 473 -0.84 2.30 5.80
N HIS A 474 -0.62 1.29 6.65
CA HIS A 474 -0.48 -0.08 6.16
C HIS A 474 -1.72 -0.45 5.35
N ILE A 475 -1.52 -1.15 4.25
CA ILE A 475 -2.61 -1.65 3.42
C ILE A 475 -3.20 -2.89 4.08
N GLN A 476 -4.48 -3.16 3.83
CA GLN A 476 -5.17 -4.35 4.36
C GLN A 476 -5.57 -5.27 3.22
N PHE A 477 -5.60 -6.57 3.47
CA PHE A 477 -6.21 -7.51 2.52
C PHE A 477 -7.70 -7.17 2.40
N PRO A 478 -8.30 -7.10 1.19
CA PRO A 478 -7.75 -7.39 -0.15
C PRO A 478 -7.33 -6.14 -0.96
N SER A 479 -6.33 -5.38 -0.49
CA SER A 479 -5.94 -4.11 -1.14
C SER A 479 -5.65 -4.27 -2.64
N PRO A 480 -6.12 -3.35 -3.50
CA PRO A 480 -5.70 -3.29 -4.90
C PRO A 480 -4.18 -3.10 -5.08
N ALA A 481 -3.46 -2.66 -4.04
CA ALA A 481 -2.00 -2.52 -4.06
C ALA A 481 -1.28 -3.87 -3.99
N LEU A 482 -1.98 -4.93 -3.55
CA LEU A 482 -1.43 -6.24 -3.26
C LEU A 482 -0.92 -6.95 -4.52
N ASN A 483 0.37 -7.27 -4.56
CA ASN A 483 1.09 -7.94 -5.65
C ASN A 483 1.00 -7.26 -7.03
N THR A 484 0.56 -6.00 -7.13
CA THR A 484 0.33 -5.33 -8.42
C THR A 484 1.50 -4.43 -8.85
N GLY A 485 2.47 -4.21 -7.98
CA GLY A 485 3.71 -3.49 -8.27
C GLY A 485 4.69 -4.26 -9.15
N THR A 486 5.77 -3.61 -9.55
CA THR A 486 6.87 -4.25 -10.30
C THR A 486 8.09 -4.50 -9.41
N SER A 487 8.73 -5.65 -9.55
CA SER A 487 10.01 -5.94 -8.86
C SER A 487 11.17 -5.05 -9.31
N SER A 488 11.04 -4.35 -10.45
CA SER A 488 12.09 -3.48 -10.97
C SER A 488 12.34 -2.27 -10.05
N GLY A 489 13.46 -2.30 -9.33
CA GLY A 489 13.91 -1.20 -8.47
C GLY A 489 13.18 -1.11 -7.13
N ALA A 490 12.37 -2.12 -6.77
CA ALA A 490 11.81 -2.24 -5.44
C ALA A 490 12.93 -2.56 -4.41
N PRO A 491 12.86 -2.00 -3.19
CA PRO A 491 13.76 -2.39 -2.11
C PRO A 491 13.54 -3.85 -1.70
N ALA A 492 14.54 -4.46 -1.04
CA ALA A 492 14.47 -5.87 -0.62
C ALA A 492 13.56 -6.09 0.60
N THR A 493 13.33 -5.04 1.39
CA THR A 493 12.40 -5.04 2.51
C THR A 493 11.50 -3.81 2.43
N ASP A 494 10.34 -3.89 3.07
CA ASP A 494 9.43 -2.77 3.24
C ASP A 494 9.79 -1.89 4.46
N TYR A 495 8.90 -0.98 4.83
CA TYR A 495 9.15 0.00 5.90
C TYR A 495 9.32 -0.63 7.28
N ASP A 496 8.58 -1.70 7.56
CA ASP A 496 8.60 -2.41 8.83
C ASP A 496 9.73 -3.46 8.89
N GLY A 497 10.34 -3.74 7.74
CA GLY A 497 11.49 -4.63 7.60
C GLY A 497 11.12 -6.01 7.05
N ASP A 498 9.87 -6.20 6.63
CA ASP A 498 9.35 -7.41 6.04
C ASP A 498 9.91 -7.63 4.63
N THR A 499 10.04 -8.89 4.24
CA THR A 499 10.66 -9.26 2.95
C THR A 499 9.77 -8.88 1.78
N ARG A 500 10.35 -8.25 0.75
CA ARG A 500 9.66 -7.82 -0.46
C ARG A 500 10.19 -8.53 -1.71
N PRO A 501 9.34 -9.21 -2.51
CA PRO A 501 7.91 -9.45 -2.27
C PRO A 501 7.67 -10.54 -1.21
N TYR A 502 6.57 -10.46 -0.47
CA TYR A 502 6.09 -11.55 0.38
C TYR A 502 5.37 -12.62 -0.46
N GLY A 503 4.55 -12.17 -1.41
CA GLY A 503 3.76 -13.01 -2.30
C GLY A 503 4.30 -13.15 -3.72
N PRO A 504 3.43 -13.44 -4.71
CA PRO A 504 3.85 -13.57 -6.11
C PRO A 504 4.31 -12.25 -6.75
N GLY A 505 4.06 -11.11 -6.12
CA GLY A 505 4.42 -9.79 -6.64
C GLY A 505 4.72 -8.80 -5.53
N VAL A 506 5.23 -7.62 -5.92
CA VAL A 506 5.53 -6.54 -4.98
C VAL A 506 4.28 -5.71 -4.73
N ASP A 507 4.03 -5.33 -3.49
CA ASP A 507 2.94 -4.42 -3.16
C ASP A 507 3.29 -2.98 -3.53
N MET A 508 2.31 -2.23 -4.04
CA MET A 508 2.49 -0.79 -4.21
C MET A 508 2.45 -0.10 -2.85
N GLY A 509 3.31 0.88 -2.62
CA GLY A 509 3.39 1.63 -1.38
C GLY A 509 4.63 1.31 -0.56
N PHE A 510 4.63 1.76 0.68
CA PHE A 510 5.75 1.63 1.63
C PHE A 510 5.68 0.31 2.41
N ASP A 511 4.50 -0.30 2.45
CA ASP A 511 4.15 -1.53 3.15
C ASP A 511 4.19 -2.71 2.16
N GLU A 512 4.65 -3.87 2.59
CA GLU A 512 4.49 -5.17 1.93
C GLU A 512 3.65 -6.04 2.86
N LEU A 513 2.35 -6.10 2.58
CA LEU A 513 1.42 -6.75 3.46
C LEU A 513 1.76 -8.22 3.61
N GLU A 514 2.02 -8.63 4.85
CA GLU A 514 2.02 -10.05 5.19
C GLU A 514 0.58 -10.55 5.27
N TYR A 515 0.16 -11.35 4.30
CA TYR A 515 -1.13 -12.06 4.32
C TYR A 515 -0.87 -13.57 4.40
N PRO A 516 -0.75 -14.14 5.62
CA PRO A 516 -0.41 -15.53 5.77
C PRO A 516 -1.51 -16.41 5.17
N CYS A 517 -1.14 -17.33 4.28
CA CYS A 517 -2.06 -18.36 3.83
C CYS A 517 -2.51 -19.22 5.02
N PRO A 518 -3.82 -19.36 5.27
CA PRO A 518 -4.31 -20.23 6.33
C PRO A 518 -3.72 -21.63 6.19
N SER A 519 -3.34 -22.26 7.30
CA SER A 519 -2.76 -23.61 7.25
C SER A 519 -3.76 -24.69 6.82
N ASN A 520 -5.07 -24.40 6.98
CA ASN A 520 -6.16 -25.25 6.53
C ASN A 520 -6.32 -25.18 5.00
N ASN A 521 -6.93 -26.19 4.39
CA ASN A 521 -7.25 -26.20 2.96
C ASN A 521 -8.69 -25.72 2.65
N VAL A 522 -9.45 -25.31 3.67
CA VAL A 522 -10.82 -24.81 3.58
C VAL A 522 -10.87 -23.36 4.06
N LEU A 523 -11.53 -22.51 3.28
CA LEU A 523 -11.99 -21.18 3.72
C LEU A 523 -13.50 -21.20 3.99
N TYR A 524 -13.93 -20.44 5.00
CA TYR A 524 -15.34 -20.28 5.35
C TYR A 524 -15.83 -18.88 4.94
N VAL A 525 -17.07 -18.81 4.45
CA VAL A 525 -17.72 -17.57 4.03
C VAL A 525 -19.12 -17.51 4.63
N ASP A 526 -19.43 -16.43 5.35
CA ASP A 526 -20.70 -16.21 6.00
C ASP A 526 -20.94 -14.70 6.15
N THR A 527 -22.01 -14.18 5.55
CA THR A 527 -22.37 -12.76 5.64
C THR A 527 -22.71 -12.30 7.07
N ASP A 528 -23.05 -13.24 7.95
CA ASP A 528 -23.43 -12.98 9.34
C ASP A 528 -22.25 -13.19 10.33
N ALA A 529 -21.05 -13.51 9.84
CA ALA A 529 -19.86 -13.66 10.66
C ALA A 529 -19.49 -12.37 11.39
N THR A 530 -18.92 -12.51 12.60
CA THR A 530 -18.59 -11.37 13.48
C THR A 530 -17.17 -11.43 14.06
N GLY A 531 -16.40 -12.46 13.72
CA GLY A 531 -15.01 -12.64 14.13
C GLY A 531 -14.05 -11.83 13.28
N ASN A 532 -12.89 -12.42 12.96
CA ASN A 532 -11.77 -11.72 12.36
C ASN A 532 -11.87 -11.46 10.84
N ASP A 533 -12.88 -12.00 10.16
CA ASP A 533 -13.05 -11.86 8.69
C ASP A 533 -11.82 -12.40 7.92
N ASP A 534 -11.31 -13.56 8.33
CA ASP A 534 -10.09 -14.19 7.81
C ASP A 534 -10.31 -15.56 7.15
N GLY A 535 -11.56 -16.05 7.15
CA GLY A 535 -11.97 -17.30 6.54
C GLY A 535 -11.47 -18.56 7.24
N SER A 536 -10.87 -18.47 8.44
CA SER A 536 -10.23 -19.61 9.12
C SER A 536 -11.22 -20.55 9.85
N SER A 537 -12.39 -20.03 10.22
CA SER A 537 -13.47 -20.75 10.89
C SER A 537 -14.82 -20.15 10.52
N TRP A 538 -15.96 -20.76 10.90
CA TRP A 538 -17.27 -20.13 10.72
C TRP A 538 -17.41 -18.82 11.52
N THR A 539 -16.80 -18.71 12.70
CA THR A 539 -16.83 -17.47 13.50
C THR A 539 -16.04 -16.36 12.83
N ASP A 540 -14.90 -16.71 12.23
CA ASP A 540 -13.98 -15.79 11.57
C ASP A 540 -14.14 -15.82 10.04
N ALA A 541 -15.29 -16.29 9.54
CA ALA A 541 -15.53 -16.46 8.13
C ALA A 541 -15.46 -15.12 7.38
N TYR A 542 -15.07 -15.16 6.11
CA TYR A 542 -15.17 -13.99 5.25
C TYR A 542 -16.63 -13.59 5.07
N THR A 543 -16.92 -12.31 5.23
CA THR A 543 -18.26 -11.73 5.01
C THR A 543 -18.54 -11.44 3.53
N ASP A 544 -17.49 -11.44 2.68
CA ASP A 544 -17.58 -11.33 1.23
C ASP A 544 -16.93 -12.56 0.54
N LEU A 545 -17.69 -13.24 -0.31
CA LEU A 545 -17.19 -14.38 -1.10
C LEU A 545 -16.03 -13.96 -2.03
N GLN A 546 -16.02 -12.70 -2.47
CA GLN A 546 -14.98 -12.19 -3.36
C GLN A 546 -13.59 -12.23 -2.70
N ASP A 547 -13.54 -12.03 -1.39
CA ASP A 547 -12.30 -12.00 -0.60
C ASP A 547 -11.77 -13.42 -0.41
N ALA A 548 -12.65 -14.38 -0.12
CA ALA A 548 -12.29 -15.79 -0.07
C ALA A 548 -11.78 -16.32 -1.42
N LEU A 549 -12.43 -15.92 -2.53
CA LEU A 549 -11.97 -16.25 -3.88
C LEU A 549 -10.60 -15.65 -4.19
N LEU A 550 -10.33 -14.43 -3.73
CA LEU A 550 -9.04 -13.79 -3.90
C LEU A 550 -7.96 -14.52 -3.08
N GLN A 551 -8.24 -14.86 -1.83
CA GLN A 551 -7.32 -15.60 -0.96
C GLN A 551 -6.97 -16.96 -1.58
N ALA A 552 -7.96 -17.69 -2.10
CA ALA A 552 -7.75 -18.98 -2.73
C ALA A 552 -6.91 -18.92 -4.02
N ARG A 553 -6.88 -17.77 -4.73
CA ARG A 553 -5.99 -17.59 -5.91
C ARG A 553 -4.53 -17.49 -5.53
N TYR A 554 -4.23 -16.91 -4.37
CA TYR A 554 -2.87 -16.69 -3.91
C TYR A 554 -2.35 -17.83 -3.03
N CYS A 555 -3.25 -18.53 -2.35
CA CYS A 555 -2.92 -19.62 -1.44
C CYS A 555 -3.20 -20.97 -2.10
N SER A 556 -2.18 -21.53 -2.74
CA SER A 556 -2.25 -22.81 -3.46
C SER A 556 -2.63 -24.02 -2.59
N ASN A 557 -2.58 -23.90 -1.26
CA ASN A 557 -3.04 -24.92 -0.33
C ASN A 557 -4.56 -24.90 -0.11
N ILE A 558 -5.25 -23.82 -0.46
CA ILE A 558 -6.70 -23.73 -0.39
C ILE A 558 -7.28 -24.51 -1.55
N THR A 559 -8.06 -25.55 -1.24
CA THR A 559 -8.75 -26.38 -2.24
C THR A 559 -10.26 -26.31 -2.12
N GLN A 560 -10.79 -25.69 -1.07
CA GLN A 560 -12.23 -25.58 -0.83
C GLN A 560 -12.62 -24.21 -0.25
N ILE A 561 -13.81 -23.75 -0.62
CA ILE A 561 -14.51 -22.63 0.00
C ILE A 561 -15.90 -23.12 0.39
N TRP A 562 -16.26 -22.99 1.66
CA TRP A 562 -17.56 -23.36 2.22
C TRP A 562 -18.36 -22.09 2.49
N VAL A 563 -19.55 -22.00 1.92
CA VAL A 563 -20.36 -20.79 1.92
C VAL A 563 -21.68 -21.06 2.63
N ALA A 564 -21.94 -20.31 3.71
CA ALA A 564 -23.18 -20.39 4.46
C ALA A 564 -24.38 -19.94 3.62
N GLU A 565 -25.59 -20.27 4.07
CA GLU A 565 -26.82 -19.73 3.52
C GLU A 565 -26.79 -18.20 3.49
N GLY A 566 -27.47 -17.62 2.51
CA GLY A 566 -27.45 -16.17 2.32
C GLY A 566 -27.37 -15.77 0.85
N THR A 567 -27.35 -14.46 0.61
CA THR A 567 -27.26 -13.88 -0.74
C THR A 567 -25.95 -13.11 -0.89
N TYR A 568 -25.12 -13.58 -1.82
CA TYR A 568 -23.80 -13.04 -2.10
C TYR A 568 -23.81 -12.34 -3.46
N LYS A 569 -23.24 -11.13 -3.50
CA LYS A 569 -23.16 -10.29 -4.70
C LYS A 569 -21.70 -10.06 -5.07
N PRO A 570 -21.35 -9.93 -6.37
CA PRO A 570 -19.96 -9.75 -6.79
C PRO A 570 -19.39 -8.38 -6.38
N THR A 571 -20.25 -7.42 -6.01
CA THR A 571 -19.83 -6.14 -5.47
C THR A 571 -20.94 -5.50 -4.65
N ASN A 572 -20.56 -4.72 -3.64
CA ASN A 572 -21.45 -3.83 -2.89
C ASN A 572 -21.67 -2.48 -3.58
N THR A 573 -21.06 -2.26 -4.75
CA THR A 573 -21.21 -1.04 -5.55
C THR A 573 -22.20 -1.23 -6.71
N SER A 574 -22.38 -0.21 -7.54
CA SER A 574 -23.17 -0.30 -8.79
C SER A 574 -22.32 -0.59 -10.03
N ASP A 575 -21.07 -1.05 -9.88
CA ASP A 575 -20.22 -1.40 -11.03
C ASP A 575 -20.62 -2.75 -11.62
N ARG A 576 -21.22 -2.69 -12.81
CA ARG A 576 -21.76 -3.84 -13.53
C ARG A 576 -20.71 -4.73 -14.19
N ASN A 577 -19.43 -4.32 -14.17
CA ASN A 577 -18.34 -5.09 -14.77
C ASN A 577 -17.66 -6.02 -13.77
N ILE A 578 -18.06 -5.98 -12.50
CA ILE A 578 -17.50 -6.87 -11.47
C ILE A 578 -18.29 -8.19 -11.48
N SER A 579 -17.55 -9.30 -11.47
CA SER A 579 -18.04 -10.67 -11.56
C SER A 579 -17.31 -11.53 -10.55
N PHE A 580 -17.97 -12.56 -10.04
CA PHE A 580 -17.26 -13.68 -9.44
C PHE A 580 -16.46 -14.41 -10.53
N GLU A 581 -15.31 -14.95 -10.18
CA GLU A 581 -14.52 -15.78 -11.08
C GLU A 581 -13.99 -16.98 -10.31
N MET A 582 -14.22 -18.15 -10.86
CA MET A 582 -13.84 -19.42 -10.25
C MET A 582 -12.32 -19.58 -10.23
N VAL A 583 -11.82 -20.41 -9.32
CA VAL A 583 -10.37 -20.62 -9.14
C VAL A 583 -10.02 -22.07 -9.49
N LYS A 584 -9.00 -22.26 -10.33
CA LYS A 584 -8.48 -23.58 -10.67
C LYS A 584 -8.06 -24.32 -9.40
N GLY A 585 -8.46 -25.58 -9.24
CA GLY A 585 -8.12 -26.40 -8.08
C GLY A 585 -8.98 -26.15 -6.84
N VAL A 586 -9.95 -25.24 -6.91
CA VAL A 586 -10.80 -24.86 -5.78
C VAL A 586 -12.24 -25.27 -6.02
N ALA A 587 -12.80 -26.00 -5.05
CA ALA A 587 -14.20 -26.32 -5.01
C ALA A 587 -14.98 -25.37 -4.10
N ILE A 588 -15.99 -24.71 -4.65
CA ILE A 588 -16.86 -23.77 -3.93
C ILE A 588 -18.16 -24.52 -3.63
N TYR A 589 -18.48 -24.68 -2.35
CA TYR A 589 -19.64 -25.42 -1.85
C TYR A 589 -20.60 -24.49 -1.13
N GLY A 590 -21.85 -24.45 -1.58
CA GLY A 590 -22.98 -23.84 -0.87
C GLY A 590 -23.76 -24.89 -0.07
N GLY A 591 -24.69 -24.42 0.75
CA GLY A 591 -25.60 -25.29 1.50
C GLY A 591 -25.28 -25.45 2.98
N PHE A 592 -24.53 -24.53 3.59
CA PHE A 592 -24.14 -24.61 5.00
C PHE A 592 -24.99 -23.69 5.87
N ALA A 593 -25.27 -24.10 7.10
CA ALA A 593 -25.89 -23.29 8.15
C ALA A 593 -24.87 -22.42 8.91
N GLY A 594 -23.57 -22.54 8.62
CA GLY A 594 -22.51 -21.81 9.31
C GLY A 594 -22.04 -22.49 10.60
N THR A 595 -22.27 -23.79 10.77
CA THR A 595 -21.90 -24.53 12.00
C THR A 595 -21.29 -25.91 11.74
N GLU A 596 -21.22 -26.32 10.47
CA GLU A 596 -20.79 -27.63 10.05
C GLU A 596 -19.29 -27.85 10.24
N THR A 597 -18.93 -29.06 10.62
CA THR A 597 -17.55 -29.53 10.78
C THR A 597 -17.09 -30.44 9.64
N ALA A 598 -17.99 -30.83 8.72
CA ALA A 598 -17.70 -31.74 7.62
C ALA A 598 -18.55 -31.42 6.39
N LEU A 599 -17.97 -31.59 5.19
CA LEU A 599 -18.65 -31.34 3.91
C LEU A 599 -19.96 -32.13 3.75
N SER A 600 -20.04 -33.35 4.32
CA SER A 600 -21.23 -34.20 4.24
C SER A 600 -22.42 -33.71 5.08
N GLN A 601 -22.23 -32.69 5.93
CA GLN A 601 -23.30 -32.12 6.75
C GLN A 601 -24.09 -31.02 6.02
N ARG A 602 -23.57 -30.50 4.91
CA ARG A 602 -24.26 -29.46 4.12
C ARG A 602 -25.59 -29.98 3.58
N ASN A 603 -26.57 -29.09 3.52
CA ASN A 603 -27.86 -29.32 2.88
C ASN A 603 -28.27 -28.03 2.15
N TRP A 604 -28.03 -28.00 0.84
CA TRP A 604 -28.29 -26.83 -0.02
C TRP A 604 -29.78 -26.58 -0.30
N VAL A 605 -30.66 -27.51 0.08
CA VAL A 605 -32.12 -27.34 -0.01
C VAL A 605 -32.64 -26.56 1.19
N THR A 606 -32.19 -26.92 2.40
CA THR A 606 -32.63 -26.26 3.63
C THR A 606 -31.85 -25.00 3.97
N HIS A 607 -30.60 -24.89 3.50
CA HIS A 607 -29.70 -23.75 3.73
C HIS A 607 -29.28 -23.12 2.39
N PRO A 608 -30.19 -22.43 1.68
CA PRO A 608 -29.93 -21.97 0.32
C PRO A 608 -28.84 -20.90 0.26
N THR A 609 -27.82 -21.16 -0.55
CA THR A 609 -26.77 -20.19 -0.88
C THR A 609 -27.03 -19.60 -2.26
N ILE A 610 -27.20 -18.28 -2.34
CA ILE A 610 -27.63 -17.55 -3.54
C ILE A 610 -26.50 -16.64 -4.02
N LEU A 611 -26.03 -16.81 -5.26
CA LEU A 611 -25.24 -15.82 -5.97
C LEU A 611 -26.20 -14.96 -6.80
N SER A 612 -26.31 -13.67 -6.50
CA SER A 612 -27.22 -12.76 -7.19
C SER A 612 -26.49 -11.64 -7.91
N GLY A 613 -26.89 -11.40 -9.16
CA GLY A 613 -26.45 -10.28 -9.97
C GLY A 613 -27.19 -8.97 -9.70
N ASP A 614 -28.21 -8.95 -8.84
CA ASP A 614 -29.03 -7.79 -8.47
C ASP A 614 -28.22 -6.80 -7.60
N ILE A 615 -27.36 -6.00 -8.24
CA ILE A 615 -26.53 -4.97 -7.59
C ILE A 615 -27.20 -3.61 -7.71
N GLY A 616 -26.93 -2.69 -6.77
CA GLY A 616 -27.58 -1.38 -6.79
C GLY A 616 -29.00 -1.42 -6.23
N SER A 617 -30.00 -1.13 -7.06
CA SER A 617 -31.41 -1.02 -6.65
C SER A 617 -32.09 -2.38 -6.70
N ALA A 618 -32.65 -2.81 -5.56
CA ALA A 618 -33.28 -4.12 -5.47
C ALA A 618 -34.32 -4.36 -6.58
N ASN A 619 -34.17 -5.49 -7.28
CA ASN A 619 -35.01 -5.97 -8.37
C ASN A 619 -35.01 -5.08 -9.63
N TYR A 620 -33.96 -4.28 -9.87
CA TYR A 620 -33.88 -3.43 -11.05
C TYR A 620 -32.90 -3.97 -12.09
N ILE A 621 -33.35 -4.87 -12.96
CA ILE A 621 -32.54 -5.56 -13.98
C ILE A 621 -31.45 -4.76 -14.73
N HIS A 622 -31.55 -3.44 -14.90
CA HIS A 622 -30.58 -2.64 -15.64
C HIS A 622 -29.37 -2.16 -14.84
N ASP A 623 -29.36 -2.30 -13.52
CA ASP A 623 -28.15 -2.19 -12.73
C ASP A 623 -27.52 -3.54 -12.39
N ASN A 624 -28.20 -4.66 -12.65
CA ASN A 624 -27.61 -5.99 -12.50
C ASN A 624 -26.26 -6.15 -13.23
N THR A 625 -25.35 -6.91 -12.62
CA THR A 625 -24.04 -7.23 -13.21
C THR A 625 -24.20 -7.82 -14.61
N TYR A 626 -23.29 -7.46 -15.51
CA TYR A 626 -23.32 -7.98 -16.88
C TYR A 626 -23.09 -9.50 -16.90
N GLN A 627 -22.11 -9.97 -16.15
CA GLN A 627 -21.79 -11.38 -15.99
C GLN A 627 -21.67 -11.66 -14.50
N LEU A 628 -22.52 -12.54 -13.96
CA LEU A 628 -22.44 -12.82 -12.53
C LEU A 628 -21.21 -13.69 -12.21
N ILE A 629 -21.02 -14.77 -12.94
CA ILE A 629 -19.80 -15.59 -12.92
C ILE A 629 -19.10 -15.46 -14.28
N TYR A 630 -17.85 -15.01 -14.29
CA TYR A 630 -17.08 -14.81 -15.51
C TYR A 630 -15.75 -15.56 -15.48
N ASN A 631 -15.69 -16.68 -16.21
CA ASN A 631 -14.46 -17.44 -16.41
C ASN A 631 -13.84 -17.01 -17.75
N ASN A 632 -12.92 -16.04 -17.71
CA ASN A 632 -12.42 -15.33 -18.89
C ASN A 632 -11.00 -15.75 -19.32
N SER A 633 -10.89 -16.47 -20.43
CA SER A 633 -9.64 -16.82 -21.11
C SER A 633 -8.55 -17.37 -20.17
N GLY A 634 -8.98 -17.98 -19.05
CA GLY A 634 -8.14 -18.46 -17.96
C GLY A 634 -7.68 -19.90 -18.16
N ASP A 635 -7.06 -20.46 -17.12
CA ASP A 635 -6.74 -21.88 -16.99
C ASP A 635 -7.76 -22.55 -16.07
N ILE A 636 -9.06 -22.39 -16.38
CA ILE A 636 -10.16 -22.98 -15.61
C ILE A 636 -10.49 -24.35 -16.19
N ASP A 637 -10.13 -25.40 -15.47
CA ASP A 637 -10.43 -26.78 -15.81
C ASP A 637 -11.46 -27.39 -14.83
N ALA A 638 -11.71 -28.70 -14.97
CA ALA A 638 -12.73 -29.41 -14.20
C ALA A 638 -12.47 -29.44 -12.68
N THR A 639 -11.29 -29.03 -12.22
CA THR A 639 -10.96 -28.91 -10.79
C THR A 639 -11.52 -27.65 -10.14
N ALA A 640 -11.94 -26.65 -10.94
CA ALA A 640 -12.75 -25.55 -10.44
C ALA A 640 -14.21 -26.04 -10.34
N VAL A 641 -14.73 -26.16 -9.11
CA VAL A 641 -16.07 -26.72 -8.85
C VAL A 641 -16.99 -25.65 -8.28
N LEU A 642 -18.23 -25.59 -8.76
CA LEU A 642 -19.35 -24.86 -8.14
C LEU A 642 -20.44 -25.86 -7.79
N ASP A 643 -20.79 -25.99 -6.51
CA ASP A 643 -21.73 -27.01 -6.05
C ASP A 643 -22.71 -26.48 -4.98
N GLY A 644 -24.02 -26.67 -5.21
CA GLY A 644 -25.05 -26.35 -4.22
C GLY A 644 -25.49 -24.89 -4.19
N PHE A 645 -25.45 -24.19 -5.33
CA PHE A 645 -25.80 -22.77 -5.42
C PHE A 645 -27.07 -22.51 -6.24
N THR A 646 -27.85 -21.51 -5.81
CA THR A 646 -28.74 -20.79 -6.73
C THR A 646 -27.98 -19.61 -7.32
N VAL A 647 -28.02 -19.47 -8.64
CA VAL A 647 -27.33 -18.40 -9.39
C VAL A 647 -28.38 -17.65 -10.20
N SER A 648 -28.57 -16.36 -9.89
CA SER A 648 -29.65 -15.56 -10.47
C SER A 648 -29.27 -14.14 -10.85
N ASP A 649 -30.16 -13.49 -11.59
CA ASP A 649 -30.16 -12.05 -11.82
C ASP A 649 -28.96 -11.51 -12.62
N GLY A 650 -28.28 -12.34 -13.42
CA GLY A 650 -27.31 -11.85 -14.39
C GLY A 650 -27.98 -11.10 -15.54
N TYR A 651 -27.46 -9.93 -15.94
CA TYR A 651 -28.03 -9.20 -17.07
C TYR A 651 -27.76 -9.91 -18.40
N ASN A 652 -26.49 -10.15 -18.75
CA ASN A 652 -26.17 -10.94 -19.95
C ASN A 652 -26.17 -12.43 -19.61
N TYR A 653 -25.41 -12.81 -18.59
CA TYR A 653 -25.21 -14.22 -18.27
C TYR A 653 -25.18 -14.42 -16.77
N ASN A 654 -25.81 -15.49 -16.27
CA ASN A 654 -25.51 -15.95 -14.91
C ASN A 654 -24.10 -16.53 -14.86
N ILE A 655 -23.71 -17.31 -15.87
CA ILE A 655 -22.34 -17.78 -16.02
C ILE A 655 -21.85 -17.68 -17.46
N TYR A 656 -20.65 -17.15 -17.64
CA TYR A 656 -19.98 -17.03 -18.92
C TYR A 656 -18.60 -17.70 -18.89
N ASN A 657 -18.49 -18.81 -19.63
CA ASN A 657 -17.27 -19.55 -19.84
C ASN A 657 -16.68 -19.17 -21.20
N TYR A 658 -15.65 -18.34 -21.19
CA TYR A 658 -15.02 -17.84 -22.42
C TYR A 658 -13.57 -18.31 -22.51
N ALA A 659 -13.20 -18.98 -23.60
CA ALA A 659 -11.82 -19.41 -23.85
C ALA A 659 -11.37 -18.92 -25.24
N ASN A 660 -10.26 -18.17 -25.29
CA ASN A 660 -9.71 -17.60 -26.51
C ASN A 660 -8.19 -17.84 -26.61
N GLY A 661 -7.78 -18.72 -27.53
CA GLY A 661 -6.38 -19.07 -27.73
C GLY A 661 -6.05 -20.49 -27.29
N SER A 662 -4.98 -21.06 -27.85
CA SER A 662 -4.61 -22.48 -27.69
C SER A 662 -4.20 -22.91 -26.29
N SER A 663 -3.99 -21.98 -25.36
CA SER A 663 -3.59 -22.25 -23.97
C SER A 663 -4.67 -21.85 -22.96
N THR A 664 -5.92 -21.68 -23.39
CA THR A 664 -7.01 -21.19 -22.55
C THR A 664 -8.12 -22.23 -22.41
N THR A 665 -8.60 -22.41 -21.19
CA THR A 665 -9.65 -23.35 -20.79
C THR A 665 -10.67 -22.65 -19.90
N ALA A 666 -11.95 -22.88 -20.18
CA ALA A 666 -13.08 -22.43 -19.36
C ALA A 666 -14.07 -23.60 -19.21
N SER A 667 -13.62 -24.66 -18.53
CA SER A 667 -14.30 -25.94 -18.45
C SER A 667 -14.51 -26.41 -16.99
N PRO A 668 -15.20 -25.61 -16.15
CA PRO A 668 -15.46 -25.97 -14.75
C PRO A 668 -16.43 -27.15 -14.61
N THR A 669 -16.46 -27.72 -13.40
CA THR A 669 -17.51 -28.67 -12.98
C THR A 669 -18.58 -27.93 -12.18
N ILE A 670 -19.84 -28.07 -12.57
CA ILE A 670 -20.98 -27.40 -11.94
C ILE A 670 -21.99 -28.47 -11.55
N SER A 671 -22.27 -28.58 -10.24
CA SER A 671 -23.13 -29.64 -9.69
C SER A 671 -24.21 -29.07 -8.78
N ASN A 672 -25.40 -29.69 -8.74
CA ASN A 672 -26.45 -29.33 -7.75
C ASN A 672 -26.80 -27.82 -7.75
N CYS A 673 -26.76 -27.16 -8.92
CA CYS A 673 -26.95 -25.72 -9.04
C CYS A 673 -28.24 -25.37 -9.79
N LYS A 674 -28.88 -24.26 -9.39
CA LYS A 674 -30.06 -23.71 -10.07
C LYS A 674 -29.74 -22.36 -10.71
N PHE A 675 -29.93 -22.25 -12.02
CA PHE A 675 -29.72 -21.03 -12.79
C PHE A 675 -31.07 -20.45 -13.25
N SER A 676 -31.39 -19.24 -12.79
CA SER A 676 -32.66 -18.58 -13.12
C SER A 676 -32.55 -17.06 -13.19
N GLY A 677 -33.61 -16.35 -13.57
CA GLY A 677 -33.66 -14.90 -13.40
C GLY A 677 -32.82 -14.07 -14.40
N SER A 678 -32.05 -14.70 -15.29
CA SER A 678 -31.18 -13.94 -16.21
C SER A 678 -31.97 -13.21 -17.30
N TYR A 679 -31.54 -11.99 -17.63
CA TYR A 679 -32.19 -11.18 -18.67
C TYR A 679 -31.84 -11.67 -20.09
N TYR A 680 -30.70 -12.32 -20.28
CA TYR A 680 -30.41 -13.09 -21.49
C TYR A 680 -30.21 -14.59 -21.19
N GLN A 681 -28.98 -15.11 -21.09
CA GLN A 681 -28.75 -16.55 -20.98
C GLN A 681 -28.45 -16.98 -19.55
N GLY A 682 -28.89 -18.19 -19.18
CA GLY A 682 -28.44 -18.83 -17.94
C GLY A 682 -26.93 -19.12 -18.02
N MET A 683 -26.51 -19.91 -19.01
CA MET A 683 -25.11 -20.21 -19.24
C MET A 683 -24.70 -19.93 -20.69
N TYR A 684 -23.50 -19.38 -20.85
CA TYR A 684 -22.87 -19.22 -22.16
C TYR A 684 -21.46 -19.82 -22.16
N ASN A 685 -21.23 -20.79 -23.04
CA ASN A 685 -19.96 -21.47 -23.26
C ASN A 685 -19.43 -21.09 -24.63
N TYR A 686 -18.26 -20.43 -24.69
CA TYR A 686 -17.72 -19.90 -25.92
C TYR A 686 -16.23 -20.24 -26.10
N GLY A 687 -15.97 -21.22 -26.97
CA GLY A 687 -14.64 -21.55 -27.44
C GLY A 687 -14.29 -20.79 -28.72
N TYR A 688 -13.21 -20.00 -28.67
CA TYR A 688 -12.72 -19.18 -29.77
C TYR A 688 -11.22 -19.38 -30.01
N ASN A 689 -10.77 -19.31 -31.27
CA ASN A 689 -9.35 -19.39 -31.65
C ASN A 689 -8.55 -20.48 -30.91
N SER A 690 -9.02 -21.73 -30.95
CA SER A 690 -8.40 -22.89 -30.28
C SER A 690 -8.55 -22.95 -28.76
N GLY A 691 -9.27 -22.03 -28.13
CA GLY A 691 -9.68 -22.12 -26.73
C GLY A 691 -10.79 -23.16 -26.51
N GLU A 692 -10.85 -23.72 -25.31
CA GLU A 692 -11.80 -24.76 -24.93
C GLU A 692 -12.76 -24.30 -23.82
N ALA A 693 -14.06 -24.26 -24.13
CA ALA A 693 -15.14 -23.99 -23.18
C ALA A 693 -16.11 -25.18 -23.13
N SER A 694 -15.76 -26.20 -22.34
CA SER A 694 -16.44 -27.50 -22.28
C SER A 694 -16.77 -27.87 -20.82
N PRO A 695 -17.63 -27.11 -20.11
CA PRO A 695 -17.96 -27.43 -18.72
C PRO A 695 -18.68 -28.77 -18.56
N THR A 696 -18.56 -29.36 -17.37
CA THR A 696 -19.36 -30.51 -16.95
C THR A 696 -20.47 -30.04 -16.03
N ILE A 697 -21.71 -30.38 -16.35
CA ILE A 697 -22.93 -29.92 -15.67
C ILE A 697 -23.68 -31.15 -15.16
N ILE A 698 -23.88 -31.25 -13.86
CA ILE A 698 -24.44 -32.44 -13.21
C ILE A 698 -25.58 -32.00 -12.28
N ASN A 699 -26.76 -32.58 -12.40
CA ASN A 699 -27.83 -32.38 -11.42
C ASN A 699 -28.23 -30.91 -11.25
N CYS A 700 -28.31 -30.17 -12.37
CA CYS A 700 -28.54 -28.74 -12.38
C CYS A 700 -29.89 -28.38 -13.02
N ALA A 701 -30.46 -27.25 -12.62
CA ALA A 701 -31.66 -26.69 -13.23
C ALA A 701 -31.33 -25.38 -13.97
N PHE A 702 -31.83 -25.21 -15.19
CA PHE A 702 -31.75 -23.97 -15.98
C PHE A 702 -33.17 -23.53 -16.32
N THR A 703 -33.74 -22.71 -15.46
CA THR A 703 -35.17 -22.43 -15.46
C THR A 703 -35.43 -20.95 -15.56
N GLY A 704 -36.34 -20.53 -16.45
CA GLY A 704 -36.83 -19.16 -16.38
C GLY A 704 -35.85 -18.08 -16.83
N ASN A 705 -35.01 -18.37 -17.82
CA ASN A 705 -34.10 -17.36 -18.39
C ASN A 705 -34.78 -16.70 -19.61
N ARG A 706 -34.60 -15.38 -19.78
CA ARG A 706 -35.30 -14.60 -20.82
C ARG A 706 -34.75 -14.80 -22.24
N SER A 707 -33.68 -15.57 -22.40
CA SER A 707 -33.20 -16.07 -23.69
C SER A 707 -32.96 -17.58 -23.68
N TYR A 708 -31.73 -18.02 -23.48
CA TYR A 708 -31.35 -19.43 -23.57
C TYR A 708 -31.09 -20.00 -22.18
N GLY A 709 -31.49 -21.25 -21.93
CA GLY A 709 -31.01 -21.96 -20.74
C GLY A 709 -29.48 -22.12 -20.81
N ILE A 710 -29.02 -22.79 -21.87
CA ILE A 710 -27.60 -23.01 -22.17
C ILE A 710 -27.30 -22.63 -23.61
N TYR A 711 -26.29 -21.79 -23.81
CA TYR A 711 -25.75 -21.44 -25.12
C TYR A 711 -24.33 -21.98 -25.29
N ASN A 712 -24.12 -22.83 -26.28
CA ASN A 712 -22.82 -23.39 -26.62
C ASN A 712 -22.36 -22.85 -27.99
N GLN A 713 -21.20 -22.21 -28.02
CA GLN A 713 -20.64 -21.62 -29.23
C GLN A 713 -19.20 -22.04 -29.44
N ALA A 714 -18.90 -22.56 -30.63
CA ALA A 714 -17.54 -22.70 -31.13
C ALA A 714 -17.38 -21.86 -32.39
N GLN A 715 -16.30 -21.07 -32.44
CA GLN A 715 -15.95 -20.28 -33.61
C GLN A 715 -14.45 -20.40 -33.95
N SER A 716 -14.10 -20.13 -35.21
CA SER A 716 -12.72 -20.22 -35.71
C SER A 716 -12.15 -21.64 -35.57
N SER A 717 -11.22 -21.89 -34.64
CA SER A 717 -10.68 -23.21 -34.30
C SER A 717 -11.04 -23.65 -32.87
N GLY A 718 -11.93 -22.94 -32.16
CA GLY A 718 -12.29 -23.22 -30.77
C GLY A 718 -13.08 -24.53 -30.56
N THR A 719 -13.13 -24.97 -29.31
CA THR A 719 -13.81 -26.19 -28.88
C THR A 719 -14.88 -25.88 -27.83
N CYS A 720 -16.08 -26.43 -28.00
CA CYS A 720 -17.17 -26.36 -27.04
C CYS A 720 -17.89 -27.72 -26.98
N LYS A 721 -17.57 -28.53 -25.97
CA LYS A 721 -18.09 -29.89 -25.81
C LYS A 721 -18.60 -30.14 -24.39
N PRO A 722 -19.59 -29.36 -23.92
CA PRO A 722 -20.07 -29.52 -22.56
C PRO A 722 -20.73 -30.89 -22.38
N VAL A 723 -20.62 -31.42 -21.17
CA VAL A 723 -21.25 -32.67 -20.73
C VAL A 723 -22.37 -32.30 -19.77
N ILE A 724 -23.60 -32.67 -20.10
CA ILE A 724 -24.81 -32.28 -19.36
C ILE A 724 -25.53 -33.55 -18.91
N LEU A 725 -25.62 -33.73 -17.59
CA LEU A 725 -26.05 -34.97 -16.94
C LEU A 725 -27.14 -34.65 -15.90
N ASN A 726 -28.29 -35.33 -15.96
CA ASN A 726 -29.35 -35.24 -14.94
C ASN A 726 -29.81 -33.79 -14.73
N ALA A 727 -29.93 -33.02 -15.82
CA ALA A 727 -30.29 -31.61 -15.74
C ALA A 727 -31.72 -31.36 -16.22
N THR A 728 -32.40 -30.38 -15.63
CA THR A 728 -33.70 -29.90 -16.10
C THR A 728 -33.56 -28.49 -16.66
N ILE A 729 -33.82 -28.34 -17.97
CA ILE A 729 -33.78 -27.08 -18.68
C ILE A 729 -35.19 -26.72 -19.14
N ALA A 730 -35.86 -25.83 -18.41
CA ALA A 730 -37.28 -25.59 -18.59
C ALA A 730 -37.70 -24.11 -18.56
N ALA A 731 -38.83 -23.80 -19.20
CA ALA A 731 -39.45 -22.47 -19.18
C ALA A 731 -38.53 -21.29 -19.56
N ASN A 732 -37.52 -21.51 -20.42
CA ASN A 732 -36.67 -20.45 -20.97
C ASN A 732 -37.33 -19.85 -22.22
N TYR A 733 -37.31 -18.52 -22.34
CA TYR A 733 -38.11 -17.79 -23.32
C TYR A 733 -37.78 -18.16 -24.77
N SER A 734 -36.51 -18.38 -25.11
CA SER A 734 -36.09 -18.78 -26.46
C SER A 734 -35.81 -20.27 -26.54
N TYR A 735 -34.58 -20.72 -26.27
CA TYR A 735 -34.22 -22.13 -26.42
C TYR A 735 -33.82 -22.71 -25.06
N GLY A 736 -34.10 -23.99 -24.84
CA GLY A 736 -33.49 -24.71 -23.72
C GLY A 736 -31.97 -24.77 -23.94
N ILE A 737 -31.55 -25.38 -25.05
CA ILE A 737 -30.15 -25.47 -25.45
C ILE A 737 -29.99 -24.96 -26.89
N TYR A 738 -29.08 -23.99 -27.07
CA TYR A 738 -28.71 -23.49 -28.39
C TYR A 738 -27.24 -23.81 -28.67
N ASN A 739 -26.96 -24.53 -29.76
CA ASN A 739 -25.61 -24.97 -30.12
C ASN A 739 -25.20 -24.38 -31.46
N TYR A 740 -24.20 -23.52 -31.47
CA TYR A 740 -23.70 -22.82 -32.66
C TYR A 740 -22.27 -23.20 -32.99
N ARG A 741 -22.03 -23.52 -34.26
CA ARG A 741 -20.69 -23.72 -34.81
C ARG A 741 -20.45 -22.84 -36.03
N SER A 742 -19.39 -22.04 -35.99
CA SER A 742 -18.86 -21.31 -37.14
C SER A 742 -17.34 -21.43 -37.18
N GLY A 743 -16.86 -22.63 -37.53
CA GLY A 743 -15.50 -23.08 -37.30
C GLY A 743 -15.36 -23.93 -36.02
N GLY A 744 -14.25 -24.65 -35.87
CA GLY A 744 -13.95 -25.42 -34.67
C GLY A 744 -14.88 -26.62 -34.45
N THR A 745 -15.13 -26.96 -33.18
CA THR A 745 -15.95 -28.11 -32.78
C THR A 745 -16.97 -27.73 -31.70
N CYS A 746 -18.27 -27.89 -31.99
CA CYS A 746 -19.35 -27.76 -31.01
C CYS A 746 -20.15 -29.08 -30.95
N GLN A 747 -19.93 -29.87 -29.89
CA GLN A 747 -20.47 -31.23 -29.74
C GLN A 747 -20.85 -31.53 -28.28
N PRO A 748 -21.97 -30.98 -27.77
CA PRO A 748 -22.46 -31.29 -26.44
C PRO A 748 -22.84 -32.76 -26.28
N THR A 749 -22.69 -33.30 -25.07
CA THR A 749 -23.25 -34.60 -24.68
C THR A 749 -24.33 -34.37 -23.62
N ILE A 750 -25.54 -34.89 -23.86
CA ILE A 750 -26.72 -34.66 -23.02
C ILE A 750 -27.27 -36.04 -22.63
N THR A 751 -27.33 -36.35 -21.33
CA THR A 751 -27.83 -37.64 -20.82
C THR A 751 -28.68 -37.45 -19.57
N ASN A 752 -29.76 -38.24 -19.43
CA ASN A 752 -30.72 -38.13 -18.32
C ASN A 752 -31.30 -36.73 -18.14
N CYS A 753 -31.47 -35.95 -19.21
CA CYS A 753 -31.93 -34.57 -19.07
C CYS A 753 -33.42 -34.41 -19.43
N ILE A 754 -34.08 -33.43 -18.82
CA ILE A 754 -35.39 -32.95 -19.27
C ILE A 754 -35.21 -31.58 -19.91
N ILE A 755 -35.60 -31.44 -21.19
CA ILE A 755 -35.63 -30.15 -21.89
C ILE A 755 -37.06 -29.89 -22.37
N TRP A 756 -37.83 -29.14 -21.59
CA TRP A 756 -39.27 -28.98 -21.80
C TRP A 756 -39.82 -27.61 -21.39
N GLY A 757 -40.90 -27.17 -22.02
CA GLY A 757 -41.57 -25.91 -21.70
C GLY A 757 -40.83 -24.66 -22.17
N ASN A 758 -39.76 -24.80 -22.96
CA ASN A 758 -39.07 -23.70 -23.62
C ASN A 758 -39.79 -23.35 -24.95
N SER A 759 -39.53 -22.19 -25.58
CA SER A 759 -40.11 -21.95 -26.92
C SER A 759 -39.60 -22.96 -27.96
N SER A 760 -38.39 -23.49 -27.76
CA SER A 760 -37.83 -24.64 -28.47
C SER A 760 -36.83 -25.38 -27.58
N ALA A 761 -36.83 -26.71 -27.60
CA ALA A 761 -35.99 -27.50 -26.70
C ALA A 761 -34.50 -27.38 -27.05
N ILE A 762 -34.11 -27.90 -28.21
CA ILE A 762 -32.72 -27.90 -28.69
C ILE A 762 -32.67 -27.32 -30.10
N TYR A 763 -31.76 -26.38 -30.34
CA TYR A 763 -31.47 -25.87 -31.68
C TYR A 763 -29.98 -26.01 -32.01
N ASN A 764 -29.68 -26.52 -33.20
CA ASN A 764 -28.33 -26.83 -33.66
C ASN A 764 -28.02 -26.09 -34.97
N TYR A 765 -27.05 -25.19 -34.95
CA TYR A 765 -26.51 -24.51 -36.13
C TYR A 765 -25.12 -25.06 -36.46
N TYR A 766 -25.07 -25.98 -37.42
CA TYR A 766 -23.86 -26.74 -37.83
C TYR A 766 -23.16 -27.52 -36.70
N SER A 767 -23.79 -27.69 -35.55
CA SER A 767 -23.32 -28.48 -34.40
C SER A 767 -23.92 -29.90 -34.41
N THR A 768 -23.31 -30.82 -33.68
CA THR A 768 -23.75 -32.23 -33.62
C THR A 768 -23.77 -32.73 -32.17
N PRO A 769 -24.80 -32.42 -31.37
CA PRO A 769 -24.89 -32.93 -30.01
C PRO A 769 -25.28 -34.42 -29.99
N THR A 770 -24.83 -35.13 -28.97
CA THR A 770 -25.27 -36.49 -28.65
C THR A 770 -26.28 -36.40 -27.53
N VAL A 771 -27.50 -36.91 -27.75
CA VAL A 771 -28.58 -36.89 -26.75
C VAL A 771 -29.07 -38.32 -26.52
N THR A 772 -29.02 -38.78 -25.27
CA THR A 772 -29.47 -40.13 -24.88
C THR A 772 -30.23 -40.10 -23.57
N TYR A 773 -31.17 -41.03 -23.38
CA TYR A 773 -31.97 -41.16 -22.15
C TYR A 773 -32.50 -39.80 -21.66
N SER A 774 -33.03 -38.98 -22.57
CA SER A 774 -33.48 -37.62 -22.25
C SER A 774 -34.89 -37.35 -22.78
N LEU A 775 -35.67 -36.58 -22.04
CA LEU A 775 -37.01 -36.16 -22.40
C LEU A 775 -36.94 -34.78 -23.07
N VAL A 776 -37.24 -34.72 -24.37
CA VAL A 776 -37.04 -33.52 -25.19
C VAL A 776 -38.34 -33.12 -25.88
N GLN A 777 -38.81 -31.89 -25.64
CA GLN A 777 -40.00 -31.34 -26.30
C GLN A 777 -39.81 -31.26 -27.81
N GLY A 778 -40.74 -31.88 -28.55
CA GLY A 778 -40.65 -32.00 -30.01
C GLY A 778 -39.85 -33.22 -30.49
N GLY A 779 -39.27 -33.99 -29.56
CA GLY A 779 -38.51 -35.21 -29.81
C GLY A 779 -37.08 -34.98 -30.27
N TYR A 780 -36.24 -35.99 -30.03
CA TYR A 780 -34.83 -35.99 -30.46
C TYR A 780 -34.34 -37.42 -30.71
N SER A 781 -33.58 -37.64 -31.78
CA SER A 781 -33.05 -38.96 -32.11
C SER A 781 -31.94 -39.39 -31.13
N GLY A 782 -31.97 -40.65 -30.71
CA GLY A 782 -30.97 -41.21 -29.80
C GLY A 782 -31.57 -42.33 -28.95
N THR A 783 -30.69 -43.11 -28.32
CA THR A 783 -31.09 -44.22 -27.45
C THR A 783 -31.81 -43.68 -26.22
N GLY A 784 -32.99 -44.23 -25.89
CA GLY A 784 -33.72 -43.93 -24.66
C GLY A 784 -34.38 -42.56 -24.59
N ASN A 785 -34.38 -41.76 -25.67
CA ASN A 785 -35.01 -40.44 -25.63
C ASN A 785 -36.55 -40.52 -25.72
N LEU A 786 -37.22 -39.62 -24.99
CA LEU A 786 -38.68 -39.53 -24.90
C LEU A 786 -39.19 -38.18 -25.41
N ASN A 787 -40.45 -38.16 -25.86
CA ASN A 787 -41.19 -36.94 -26.24
C ASN A 787 -42.61 -37.03 -25.68
N ALA A 788 -42.74 -36.81 -24.38
CA ALA A 788 -44.00 -36.80 -23.67
C ALA A 788 -43.92 -35.73 -22.58
N ASP A 789 -45.06 -35.21 -22.14
CA ASP A 789 -45.12 -34.19 -21.08
C ASP A 789 -44.43 -34.72 -19.80
N PRO A 790 -43.40 -34.04 -19.26
CA PRO A 790 -42.70 -34.46 -18.05
C PRO A 790 -43.57 -34.36 -16.80
N LYS A 791 -44.75 -33.72 -16.86
CA LYS A 791 -45.67 -33.58 -15.72
C LYS A 791 -44.99 -32.99 -14.49
N PHE A 792 -44.41 -31.80 -14.65
CA PHE A 792 -43.89 -31.03 -13.52
C PHE A 792 -45.01 -30.66 -12.53
N VAL A 793 -44.66 -30.47 -11.25
CA VAL A 793 -45.59 -29.97 -10.23
C VAL A 793 -46.19 -28.62 -10.66
N ASP A 794 -45.36 -27.67 -11.08
CA ASP A 794 -45.74 -26.37 -11.61
C ASP A 794 -44.83 -25.91 -12.75
N LEU A 795 -45.24 -26.24 -13.99
CA LEU A 795 -44.59 -25.72 -15.19
C LEU A 795 -45.06 -24.30 -15.51
N GLN A 796 -44.17 -23.33 -15.31
CA GLN A 796 -44.40 -21.95 -15.71
C GLN A 796 -44.27 -21.73 -17.23
N LEU A 797 -44.99 -20.74 -17.76
CA LEU A 797 -44.89 -20.37 -19.16
C LEU A 797 -43.53 -19.72 -19.46
N TYR A 798 -42.93 -20.05 -20.60
CA TYR A 798 -41.68 -19.42 -21.02
C TYR A 798 -41.82 -17.90 -21.25
N THR A 799 -43.03 -17.40 -21.54
CA THR A 799 -43.32 -15.98 -21.74
C THR A 799 -43.30 -15.15 -20.45
N SER A 800 -43.34 -15.80 -19.27
CA SER A 800 -43.18 -15.14 -17.97
C SER A 800 -41.73 -15.03 -17.48
N ALA A 801 -40.76 -15.60 -18.22
CA ALA A 801 -39.35 -15.42 -17.89
C ALA A 801 -38.96 -13.92 -17.96
N PRO A 802 -38.12 -13.41 -17.04
CA PRO A 802 -37.33 -14.19 -16.07
C PRO A 802 -37.98 -14.43 -14.70
N ASN A 803 -39.23 -13.97 -14.49
CA ASN A 803 -39.90 -13.93 -13.18
C ASN A 803 -40.82 -15.15 -12.95
N ASN A 804 -40.33 -16.36 -13.21
CA ASN A 804 -41.13 -17.59 -13.10
C ASN A 804 -40.56 -18.55 -12.05
N GLY A 805 -41.15 -18.54 -10.85
CA GLY A 805 -40.81 -19.39 -9.70
C GLY A 805 -41.43 -20.79 -9.75
N GLY A 806 -41.40 -21.45 -10.90
CA GLY A 806 -42.02 -22.76 -11.08
C GLY A 806 -41.37 -23.87 -10.25
N ASP A 807 -42.17 -24.88 -9.95
CA ASP A 807 -41.77 -26.12 -9.31
C ASP A 807 -41.58 -27.21 -10.38
N TYR A 808 -40.33 -27.61 -10.62
CA TYR A 808 -39.95 -28.52 -11.68
C TYR A 808 -39.69 -29.95 -11.18
N HIS A 809 -40.09 -30.30 -9.95
CA HIS A 809 -40.14 -31.69 -9.51
C HIS A 809 -41.19 -32.46 -10.34
N LEU A 810 -40.99 -33.76 -10.48
CA LEU A 810 -41.81 -34.67 -11.25
C LEU A 810 -43.00 -35.14 -10.43
N ARG A 811 -44.19 -35.10 -11.02
CA ARG A 811 -45.33 -35.85 -10.49
C ARG A 811 -45.12 -37.34 -10.74
N LEU A 812 -45.61 -38.20 -9.83
CA LEU A 812 -45.37 -39.66 -9.91
C LEU A 812 -45.88 -40.32 -11.20
N SER A 813 -46.83 -39.70 -11.90
CA SER A 813 -47.28 -40.22 -13.20
C SER A 813 -46.40 -39.78 -14.39
N SER A 814 -45.25 -39.14 -14.14
CA SER A 814 -44.34 -38.63 -15.15
C SER A 814 -43.74 -39.75 -16.00
N PRO A 815 -43.64 -39.58 -17.33
CA PRO A 815 -42.90 -40.50 -18.19
C PRO A 815 -41.38 -40.43 -18.00
N ALA A 816 -40.86 -39.43 -17.27
CA ALA A 816 -39.44 -39.30 -16.97
C ALA A 816 -38.98 -40.22 -15.82
N ILE A 817 -39.92 -40.74 -15.03
CA ILE A 817 -39.62 -41.62 -13.90
C ILE A 817 -39.18 -43.00 -14.42
N ASN A 818 -38.12 -43.55 -13.86
CA ASN A 818 -37.58 -44.89 -14.11
C ASN A 818 -37.16 -45.20 -15.55
N THR A 819 -36.91 -44.17 -16.36
CA THR A 819 -36.59 -44.31 -17.80
C THR A 819 -35.19 -43.82 -18.18
N GLY A 820 -34.44 -43.28 -17.23
CA GLY A 820 -33.06 -42.86 -17.36
C GLY A 820 -32.06 -44.02 -17.37
N THR A 821 -30.76 -43.69 -17.28
CA THR A 821 -29.65 -44.65 -17.21
C THR A 821 -28.72 -44.35 -16.03
N ALA A 822 -27.96 -45.34 -15.56
CA ALA A 822 -26.93 -45.13 -14.54
C ALA A 822 -25.75 -44.27 -15.04
N THR A 823 -25.59 -44.11 -16.36
CA THR A 823 -24.45 -43.41 -16.96
C THR A 823 -24.42 -41.94 -16.56
N GLY A 824 -23.47 -41.56 -15.70
CA GLY A 824 -23.28 -40.18 -15.28
C GLY A 824 -24.32 -39.69 -14.26
N ALA A 825 -25.14 -40.58 -13.71
CA ALA A 825 -26.06 -40.27 -12.62
C ALA A 825 -25.28 -40.03 -11.31
N PRO A 826 -25.51 -38.92 -10.59
CA PRO A 826 -25.00 -38.74 -9.23
C PRO A 826 -25.65 -39.75 -8.27
N SER A 827 -25.04 -39.94 -7.09
CA SER A 827 -25.59 -40.83 -6.04
C SER A 827 -26.83 -40.27 -5.36
N THR A 828 -27.08 -38.97 -5.50
CA THR A 828 -28.27 -38.30 -5.00
C THR A 828 -28.82 -37.33 -6.05
N ASP A 829 -30.11 -37.07 -6.01
CA ASP A 829 -30.73 -36.02 -6.80
C ASP A 829 -30.47 -34.62 -6.20
N TYR A 830 -31.15 -33.60 -6.72
CA TYR A 830 -30.99 -32.23 -6.24
C TYR A 830 -31.48 -32.02 -4.83
N ASP A 831 -32.50 -32.74 -4.39
CA ASP A 831 -33.03 -32.63 -3.03
C ASP A 831 -32.19 -33.38 -2.00
N GLY A 832 -31.18 -34.12 -2.45
CA GLY A 832 -30.31 -34.95 -1.62
C GLY A 832 -30.84 -36.38 -1.41
N ASN A 833 -31.91 -36.73 -2.12
CA ASN A 833 -32.53 -38.05 -2.10
C ASN A 833 -31.65 -39.06 -2.83
N ALA A 834 -31.70 -40.33 -2.41
CA ALA A 834 -30.89 -41.37 -3.03
C ALA A 834 -31.27 -41.58 -4.51
N ARG A 835 -30.27 -41.68 -5.39
CA ARG A 835 -30.45 -41.93 -6.83
C ARG A 835 -29.69 -43.21 -7.26
N PRO A 836 -30.37 -44.22 -7.82
CA PRO A 836 -31.81 -44.28 -8.01
C PRO A 836 -32.53 -44.51 -6.68
N PHE A 837 -33.74 -43.97 -6.52
CA PHE A 837 -34.58 -44.24 -5.34
C PHE A 837 -35.11 -45.68 -5.38
N ASP A 838 -35.45 -46.17 -6.57
CA ASP A 838 -35.91 -47.54 -6.80
C ASP A 838 -34.95 -48.38 -7.68
N THR A 839 -35.48 -49.22 -8.56
CA THR A 839 -34.74 -50.07 -9.49
C THR A 839 -34.16 -49.36 -10.72
N SER A 840 -34.59 -48.14 -11.04
CA SER A 840 -34.15 -47.40 -12.23
C SER A 840 -33.97 -45.90 -11.93
N PHE A 841 -33.38 -45.16 -12.88
CA PHE A 841 -33.04 -43.74 -12.70
C PHE A 841 -34.09 -42.84 -13.36
N ASP A 842 -34.38 -41.70 -12.73
CA ASP A 842 -35.22 -40.67 -13.34
C ASP A 842 -34.42 -39.75 -14.25
N MET A 843 -35.07 -39.23 -15.31
CA MET A 843 -34.49 -38.14 -16.09
C MET A 843 -34.73 -36.80 -15.39
N GLY A 844 -33.77 -35.89 -15.48
CA GLY A 844 -33.83 -34.56 -14.87
C GLY A 844 -33.05 -34.48 -13.56
N PHE A 845 -33.18 -33.34 -12.89
CA PHE A 845 -32.51 -33.06 -11.61
C PHE A 845 -33.21 -33.71 -10.40
N ASP A 846 -34.47 -34.11 -10.56
CA ASP A 846 -35.31 -34.72 -9.52
C ASP A 846 -35.30 -36.25 -9.63
N GLU A 847 -35.34 -36.96 -8.51
CA GLU A 847 -35.59 -38.39 -8.41
C GLU A 847 -36.87 -38.58 -7.56
N ALA A 848 -37.96 -38.93 -8.22
CA ALA A 848 -39.28 -38.94 -7.62
C ALA A 848 -39.40 -40.04 -6.54
N GLU A 849 -39.46 -39.63 -5.27
CA GLU A 849 -39.64 -40.55 -4.16
C GLU A 849 -41.12 -40.93 -3.96
N PHE A 850 -41.41 -42.23 -3.83
CA PHE A 850 -42.73 -42.70 -3.42
C PHE A 850 -42.69 -44.06 -2.72
N THR A 851 -43.62 -44.29 -1.80
CA THR A 851 -43.86 -45.61 -1.21
C THR A 851 -45.30 -46.02 -1.47
N CYS A 852 -45.50 -47.23 -2.00
CA CYS A 852 -46.84 -47.75 -2.19
C CYS A 852 -47.46 -48.19 -0.86
N PRO A 853 -48.58 -47.59 -0.42
CA PRO A 853 -49.24 -47.97 0.81
C PRO A 853 -49.83 -49.38 0.72
N SER A 854 -49.93 -50.06 1.86
CA SER A 854 -50.51 -51.41 1.92
C SER A 854 -52.04 -51.35 1.83
N GLY A 855 -52.62 -51.71 0.69
CA GLY A 855 -54.07 -51.79 0.48
C GLY A 855 -54.50 -51.30 -0.90
N SER A 856 -55.77 -51.51 -1.25
CA SER A 856 -56.32 -51.15 -2.57
C SER A 856 -57.14 -49.84 -2.56
N ILE A 857 -57.05 -49.04 -1.49
CA ILE A 857 -57.83 -47.80 -1.32
C ILE A 857 -56.91 -46.71 -0.80
N LEU A 858 -56.93 -45.55 -1.49
CA LEU A 858 -56.35 -44.30 -1.02
C LEU A 858 -57.48 -43.36 -0.56
N TYR A 859 -57.35 -42.81 0.65
CA TYR A 859 -58.26 -41.78 1.16
C TYR A 859 -57.70 -40.39 0.84
N VAL A 860 -58.58 -39.48 0.43
CA VAL A 860 -58.24 -38.08 0.12
C VAL A 860 -59.21 -37.17 0.86
N ASP A 861 -58.68 -36.29 1.70
CA ASP A 861 -59.43 -35.30 2.47
C ASP A 861 -58.54 -34.07 2.67
N ILE A 862 -58.98 -32.93 2.16
CA ILE A 862 -58.24 -31.66 2.24
C ILE A 862 -58.08 -31.19 3.70
N ASP A 863 -58.97 -31.62 4.58
CA ASP A 863 -58.97 -31.27 6.00
C ASP A 863 -58.22 -32.31 6.87
N ALA A 864 -57.57 -33.31 6.25
CA ALA A 864 -56.80 -34.31 6.97
C ALA A 864 -55.64 -33.69 7.75
N THR A 865 -55.42 -34.20 8.97
CA THR A 865 -54.37 -33.69 9.90
C THR A 865 -53.40 -34.78 10.35
N GLY A 866 -53.62 -36.03 9.93
CA GLY A 866 -52.76 -37.17 10.22
C GLY A 866 -51.51 -37.22 9.35
N ALA A 867 -50.96 -38.41 9.16
CA ALA A 867 -49.65 -38.61 8.52
C ALA A 867 -49.63 -38.33 7.00
N GLY A 868 -50.78 -38.06 6.37
CA GLY A 868 -50.86 -37.74 4.94
C GLY A 868 -50.43 -38.89 4.01
N ASN A 869 -50.59 -40.14 4.43
CA ASN A 869 -50.14 -41.33 3.71
C ASN A 869 -51.27 -42.08 2.96
N GLY A 870 -52.48 -41.53 2.94
CA GLY A 870 -53.63 -42.05 2.23
C GLY A 870 -54.23 -43.34 2.80
N SER A 871 -53.79 -43.83 3.97
CA SER A 871 -54.20 -45.14 4.50
C SER A 871 -55.54 -45.15 5.25
N SER A 872 -56.01 -43.98 5.69
CA SER A 872 -57.27 -43.79 6.43
C SER A 872 -57.83 -42.39 6.18
N TRP A 873 -59.08 -42.10 6.57
CA TRP A 873 -59.61 -40.73 6.54
C TRP A 873 -58.82 -39.75 7.42
N THR A 874 -58.21 -40.24 8.52
CA THR A 874 -57.38 -39.39 9.38
C THR A 874 -56.04 -39.07 8.73
N ASP A 875 -55.45 -40.03 8.04
CA ASP A 875 -54.16 -39.92 7.36
C ASP A 875 -54.30 -39.70 5.84
N ALA A 876 -55.45 -39.20 5.40
CA ALA A 876 -55.75 -39.03 3.98
C ALA A 876 -54.78 -38.06 3.30
N TYR A 877 -54.55 -38.23 2.00
CA TYR A 877 -53.85 -37.22 1.22
C TYR A 877 -54.67 -35.93 1.19
N THR A 878 -54.01 -34.79 1.40
CA THR A 878 -54.67 -33.47 1.32
C THR A 878 -54.77 -32.96 -0.12
N ASP A 879 -54.05 -33.58 -1.05
CA ASP A 879 -54.11 -33.29 -2.49
C ASP A 879 -54.60 -34.52 -3.27
N LEU A 880 -55.69 -34.34 -4.02
CA LEU A 880 -56.29 -35.40 -4.85
C LEU A 880 -55.34 -35.86 -5.96
N GLN A 881 -54.56 -34.93 -6.52
CA GLN A 881 -53.69 -35.25 -7.65
C GLN A 881 -52.56 -36.19 -7.22
N THR A 882 -51.97 -35.97 -6.04
CA THR A 882 -50.98 -36.86 -5.41
C THR A 882 -51.50 -38.28 -5.27
N ALA A 883 -52.74 -38.46 -4.79
CA ALA A 883 -53.34 -39.79 -4.67
C ALA A 883 -53.60 -40.45 -6.03
N ILE A 884 -54.02 -39.69 -7.04
CA ILE A 884 -54.20 -40.19 -8.41
C ILE A 884 -52.87 -40.63 -9.01
N ASP A 885 -51.82 -39.82 -8.85
CA ASP A 885 -50.50 -40.12 -9.37
C ASP A 885 -49.92 -41.37 -8.71
N LEU A 886 -50.06 -41.51 -7.38
CA LEU A 886 -49.64 -42.71 -6.65
C LEU A 886 -50.41 -43.97 -7.07
N ALA A 887 -51.73 -43.87 -7.24
CA ALA A 887 -52.55 -44.99 -7.72
C ALA A 887 -52.19 -45.44 -9.14
N SER A 888 -51.58 -44.55 -9.94
CA SER A 888 -51.15 -44.88 -11.30
C SER A 888 -49.84 -45.68 -11.36
N VAL A 889 -49.02 -45.60 -10.31
CA VAL A 889 -47.71 -46.28 -10.23
C VAL A 889 -47.69 -47.48 -9.28
N CYS A 890 -48.56 -47.49 -8.26
CA CYS A 890 -48.66 -48.57 -7.31
C CYS A 890 -49.53 -49.74 -7.83
N SER A 891 -49.02 -50.96 -7.70
CA SER A 891 -49.78 -52.18 -8.02
C SER A 891 -50.48 -52.71 -6.77
N GLY A 892 -51.79 -52.46 -6.64
CA GLY A 892 -52.59 -52.86 -5.47
C GLY A 892 -54.07 -52.51 -5.57
#